data_AF-A0AA86P0J8-F1
#
_entry.id   AF-A0AA86P0J8-F1
#
_cell.length_a   1.000
_cell.length_b   1.000
_cell.length_c   1.000
_cell.angle_alpha   90.00
_cell.angle_beta   90.00
_cell.angle_gamma   90.00
#
_symmetry.space_group_name_H-M   'P 1'
#
loop_
_entity.id
_entity.type
_entity.pdbx_description
1 polymer ?
#
loop_
_entity_poly.entity_id
_entity_poly.type
_entity_poly.pdbx_seq_one_letter_code
_entity_poly.pdbx_strand_id
1 'polypeptide(L)'
;MGCGIPETPLETDMIQQKPAIQTEIAQQDQVSKVELIKPQHQEDDDEKPSYQVMQAQQAKQQQKIIQQASSVENKSLIAEKSLIKKVSKTVTPFSKLQQAFDEIAKQLNLTPSQQDTEILQNTVVSTNKMLNELSLYPLYPITHVKPASALHLKLDFSSQLALASTFKCFQADKIHSLDLTGQQLNLDLIKILKDFLVLAKPNILILSRCGLNEQRLNALAEAFNNLQLTNLDLSQNPLTDVGVVQLVGQLEEQKLLQCVNLKQTQSRNGALRQLCDSIEPFKCLVNIDFTDNPGIGRESYQLILDTVQNCFWIQGFKIDNCGLNSQQIANIYQITQKNKDCALLFNDLTQEAIDSIIKPKKLVVKQKEELPEIQIKLNEIIQKLDNNLIMKDLAVELSTKLTNTKKINFTQVNLSISSSETMGRRQEMEDVQCIIQDFLGFRMRRAGLPKTQKQKETLLCLFDGHGGRDCSEALQTCFPAFVADCINSVMKATGFSSSVQIPEDAWEVIFTNCFVKVDQQLQAINVQAGSTGVVILIVENLVIQANCGDSRAVLSRDHTVMKQNGLHPSQYTIKKKNRVGPDDSISEVSSPLMTGAASSKHNLSCRSFKQISVQGDLSVRLSKDHKPFQDEEKKRIEKDGGFVTNGRLLGIVSVSRSFGDFNYKPAMSVIPFVSCYWLQKNDLWIAMACDGVWDVLDDQDAAMIMLGCQSAQAASIKLRDEAYRLESGDNISVICCKIVRE
;
A
#
# COMPACT_ATOMS: atom_id res chain seq x y z
N MET A 1 -45.71 -45.44 -30.68
CA MET A 1 -46.81 -44.63 -31.23
C MET A 1 -46.72 -43.30 -30.50
N GLY A 2 -46.64 -42.11 -31.09
CA GLY A 2 -46.88 -41.62 -32.45
C GLY A 2 -47.30 -40.15 -32.26
N CYS A 3 -46.47 -39.19 -32.68
CA CYS A 3 -46.75 -38.21 -33.74
C CYS A 3 -47.92 -37.23 -33.45
N GLY A 4 -47.70 -35.91 -33.61
CA GLY A 4 -48.81 -34.94 -33.62
C GLY A 4 -48.51 -33.50 -33.18
N ILE A 5 -47.87 -32.72 -34.04
CA ILE A 5 -48.04 -31.26 -34.22
C ILE A 5 -48.49 -31.15 -35.70
N PRO A 6 -49.45 -30.28 -36.14
CA PRO A 6 -49.81 -28.93 -35.64
C PRO A 6 -51.33 -28.68 -35.45
N GLU A 7 -51.74 -27.44 -35.10
CA GLU A 7 -52.48 -26.52 -36.01
C GLU A 7 -52.96 -25.19 -35.36
N THR A 8 -52.89 -24.14 -36.18
CA THR A 8 -53.52 -22.80 -36.11
C THR A 8 -54.07 -22.56 -37.53
N PRO A 9 -55.06 -21.67 -37.86
CA PRO A 9 -55.09 -20.24 -37.49
C PRO A 9 -56.54 -19.60 -37.49
N LEU A 10 -56.68 -18.34 -37.98
CA LEU A 10 -57.92 -17.57 -38.30
C LEU A 10 -58.67 -16.97 -37.08
N GLU A 11 -59.34 -15.79 -37.08
CA GLU A 11 -59.32 -14.51 -37.84
C GLU A 11 -60.28 -13.50 -37.09
N THR A 12 -60.64 -12.26 -37.45
CA THR A 12 -60.49 -11.36 -38.63
C THR A 12 -60.58 -9.86 -38.20
N ASP A 13 -60.11 -8.93 -39.06
CA ASP A 13 -60.63 -7.59 -39.46
C ASP A 13 -61.05 -6.47 -38.44
N MET A 14 -60.48 -5.25 -38.49
CA MET A 14 -60.66 -4.08 -39.42
C MET A 14 -61.97 -3.25 -39.15
N ILE A 15 -62.10 -1.92 -39.33
CA ILE A 15 -61.76 -1.00 -40.46
C ILE A 15 -61.62 0.48 -39.98
N GLN A 16 -60.60 1.22 -40.50
CA GLN A 16 -60.50 2.67 -40.88
C GLN A 16 -61.02 3.82 -39.92
N GLN A 17 -60.57 5.09 -39.96
CA GLN A 17 -60.36 6.04 -41.09
C GLN A 17 -59.25 7.12 -40.85
N LYS A 18 -59.10 8.01 -41.86
CA LYS A 18 -58.13 9.12 -42.10
C LYS A 18 -58.87 10.17 -43.00
N PRO A 19 -58.32 11.34 -43.47
CA PRO A 19 -57.02 12.02 -43.22
C PRO A 19 -57.12 13.59 -43.09
N ALA A 20 -55.96 14.28 -43.23
CA ALA A 20 -55.78 15.64 -43.84
C ALA A 20 -56.10 16.91 -42.97
N ILE A 21 -55.60 18.15 -43.21
CA ILE A 21 -54.67 18.74 -44.23
C ILE A 21 -54.11 20.14 -43.78
N GLN A 22 -52.93 20.61 -44.28
CA GLN A 22 -52.44 22.03 -44.40
C GLN A 22 -52.24 22.91 -43.12
N THR A 23 -51.70 24.17 -43.15
CA THR A 23 -50.32 24.69 -43.48
C THR A 23 -50.03 26.03 -42.75
N GLU A 24 -48.76 26.51 -42.70
CA GLU A 24 -48.33 27.95 -42.54
C GLU A 24 -48.66 28.69 -41.19
N ILE A 25 -48.12 29.86 -40.75
CA ILE A 25 -46.88 30.68 -40.97
C ILE A 25 -46.67 31.70 -39.78
N ALA A 26 -45.41 32.15 -39.53
CA ALA A 26 -44.96 33.42 -38.86
C ALA A 26 -45.09 33.74 -37.34
N GLN A 27 -43.93 34.17 -36.77
CA GLN A 27 -43.62 35.36 -35.92
C GLN A 27 -44.19 35.62 -34.49
N GLN A 28 -43.26 35.99 -33.58
CA GLN A 28 -43.18 37.11 -32.59
C GLN A 28 -44.49 37.64 -31.93
N ASP A 29 -44.55 38.04 -30.65
CA ASP A 29 -43.52 38.76 -29.86
C ASP A 29 -43.77 38.80 -28.31
N GLN A 30 -42.79 39.34 -27.57
CA GLN A 30 -42.77 39.94 -26.19
C GLN A 30 -43.88 39.70 -25.13
N VAL A 31 -43.47 39.42 -23.87
CA VAL A 31 -44.12 39.92 -22.62
C VAL A 31 -43.10 40.36 -21.54
N SER A 32 -43.44 41.46 -20.86
CA SER A 32 -42.80 42.20 -19.73
C SER A 32 -42.62 41.41 -18.40
N LYS A 33 -41.81 41.78 -17.38
CA LYS A 33 -41.62 43.05 -16.59
C LYS A 33 -42.84 43.39 -15.68
N VAL A 34 -42.75 43.91 -14.44
CA VAL A 34 -41.62 44.24 -13.51
C VAL A 34 -41.78 43.46 -12.17
N GLU A 35 -41.85 43.87 -10.88
CA GLU A 35 -41.60 45.06 -9.99
C GLU A 35 -41.48 44.48 -8.53
N LEU A 36 -40.77 44.90 -7.45
CA LEU A 36 -39.93 46.02 -6.96
C LEU A 36 -40.59 46.95 -5.88
N ILE A 37 -40.18 46.83 -4.59
CA ILE A 37 -40.58 47.69 -3.45
C ILE A 37 -39.37 48.02 -2.53
N LYS A 38 -39.34 49.20 -1.87
CA LYS A 38 -38.34 49.65 -0.87
C LYS A 38 -38.98 50.36 0.38
N PRO A 39 -38.39 51.37 1.11
CA PRO A 39 -38.04 51.22 2.55
C PRO A 39 -38.54 52.37 3.48
N GLN A 40 -38.17 52.38 4.80
CA GLN A 40 -38.12 53.61 5.63
C GLN A 40 -37.34 53.49 6.98
N HIS A 41 -37.27 54.58 7.76
CA HIS A 41 -36.39 54.85 8.94
C HIS A 41 -37.12 54.88 10.30
N GLN A 42 -36.39 54.83 11.45
CA GLN A 42 -36.36 55.93 12.47
C GLN A 42 -35.28 55.70 13.59
N GLU A 43 -35.27 56.55 14.64
CA GLU A 43 -34.14 56.89 15.54
C GLU A 43 -34.40 56.59 17.04
N ASP A 44 -33.35 56.57 17.90
CA ASP A 44 -33.24 57.26 19.23
C ASP A 44 -32.04 56.75 20.10
N ASP A 45 -31.61 57.56 21.08
CA ASP A 45 -30.35 57.44 21.89
C ASP A 45 -30.57 57.03 23.39
N ASP A 46 -29.52 56.53 24.09
CA ASP A 46 -29.07 57.15 25.38
C ASP A 46 -27.74 56.60 26.05
N GLU A 47 -27.02 57.54 26.68
CA GLU A 47 -26.01 57.50 27.79
C GLU A 47 -24.98 56.33 28.05
N LYS A 48 -23.71 56.57 27.64
CA LYS A 48 -22.43 56.52 28.44
C LYS A 48 -21.89 55.20 29.10
N PRO A 49 -20.56 55.04 29.39
CA PRO A 49 -19.55 56.09 29.61
C PRO A 49 -18.18 56.00 28.87
N SER A 50 -17.56 57.17 28.67
CA SER A 50 -16.11 57.46 28.50
C SER A 50 -15.26 56.60 27.54
N TYR A 51 -15.59 56.66 26.25
CA TYR A 51 -14.83 56.01 25.16
C TYR A 51 -13.36 56.49 25.02
N GLN A 52 -13.05 57.73 25.43
CA GLN A 52 -11.77 58.41 25.14
C GLN A 52 -10.55 57.78 25.83
N VAL A 53 -10.69 57.25 27.06
CA VAL A 53 -9.57 56.60 27.77
C VAL A 53 -9.17 55.29 27.08
N MET A 54 -10.17 54.54 26.60
CA MET A 54 -9.97 53.29 25.87
C MET A 54 -9.35 53.55 24.50
N GLN A 55 -9.81 54.58 23.78
CA GLN A 55 -9.19 55.03 22.52
C GLN A 55 -7.73 55.45 22.71
N ALA A 56 -7.37 56.15 23.80
CA ALA A 56 -5.99 56.58 24.04
C ALA A 56 -5.02 55.40 24.28
N GLN A 57 -5.49 54.32 24.93
CA GLN A 57 -4.71 53.09 25.08
C GLN A 57 -4.62 52.31 23.76
N GLN A 58 -5.75 52.16 23.04
CA GLN A 58 -5.76 51.54 21.71
C GLN A 58 -4.85 52.27 20.73
N ALA A 59 -4.81 53.61 20.72
CA ALA A 59 -3.95 54.40 19.83
C ALA A 59 -2.45 54.16 20.10
N LYS A 60 -2.03 54.04 21.37
CA LYS A 60 -0.63 53.68 21.70
C LYS A 60 -0.29 52.24 21.32
N GLN A 61 -1.25 51.32 21.43
CA GLN A 61 -1.08 49.93 21.00
C GLN A 61 -1.02 49.83 19.46
N GLN A 62 -1.88 50.56 18.75
CA GLN A 62 -1.87 50.72 17.30
C GLN A 62 -0.58 51.35 16.80
N GLN A 63 -0.03 52.40 17.45
CA GLN A 63 1.27 52.97 17.05
C GLN A 63 2.42 51.95 17.17
N LYS A 64 2.43 51.10 18.21
CA LYS A 64 3.38 49.97 18.30
C LYS A 64 3.17 48.96 17.17
N ILE A 65 1.91 48.61 16.87
CA ILE A 65 1.56 47.71 15.77
C ILE A 65 1.98 48.31 14.42
N ILE A 66 1.83 49.62 14.19
CA ILE A 66 2.22 50.33 12.97
C ILE A 66 3.75 50.41 12.81
N GLN A 67 4.50 50.62 13.90
CA GLN A 67 5.97 50.56 13.86
C GLN A 67 6.49 49.13 13.61
N GLN A 68 5.80 48.10 14.10
CA GLN A 68 6.11 46.72 13.77
C GLN A 68 5.69 46.37 12.33
N ALA A 69 4.50 46.80 11.90
CA ALA A 69 3.97 46.61 10.55
C ALA A 69 4.89 47.25 9.51
N SER A 70 5.32 48.51 9.66
CA SER A 70 6.25 49.15 8.72
C SER A 70 7.63 48.47 8.61
N SER A 71 8.04 47.71 9.64
CA SER A 71 9.23 46.82 9.57
C SER A 71 8.97 45.51 8.81
N VAL A 72 7.72 45.02 8.83
CA VAL A 72 7.24 43.86 8.07
C VAL A 72 6.94 44.25 6.62
N GLU A 73 6.32 45.42 6.38
CA GLU A 73 6.06 45.98 5.06
C GLU A 73 7.34 46.25 4.28
N ASN A 74 8.42 46.74 4.91
CA ASN A 74 9.70 46.86 4.20
C ASN A 74 10.28 45.50 3.78
N LYS A 75 10.10 44.44 4.58
CA LYS A 75 10.45 43.07 4.16
C LYS A 75 9.47 42.52 3.12
N SER A 76 8.20 42.88 3.21
CA SER A 76 7.15 42.55 2.24
C SER A 76 7.46 43.19 0.89
N LEU A 77 7.68 44.50 0.80
CA LEU A 77 8.05 45.19 -0.44
C LEU A 77 9.36 44.67 -1.05
N ILE A 78 10.31 44.17 -0.26
CA ILE A 78 11.52 43.51 -0.79
C ILE A 78 11.19 42.13 -1.36
N ALA A 79 10.38 41.33 -0.65
CA ALA A 79 9.90 40.03 -1.13
C ALA A 79 8.99 40.17 -2.36
N GLU A 80 8.12 41.18 -2.38
CA GLU A 80 7.14 41.53 -3.41
C GLU A 80 7.83 42.14 -4.63
N LYS A 81 8.80 43.05 -4.49
CA LYS A 81 9.64 43.48 -5.62
C LYS A 81 10.49 42.33 -6.17
N SER A 82 10.86 41.35 -5.34
CA SER A 82 11.49 40.10 -5.80
C SER A 82 10.49 39.18 -6.51
N LEU A 83 9.24 39.10 -6.05
CA LEU A 83 8.16 38.32 -6.65
C LEU A 83 7.73 38.94 -7.98
N ILE A 84 7.51 40.25 -8.04
CA ILE A 84 7.23 41.02 -9.26
C ILE A 84 8.39 40.86 -10.26
N LYS A 85 9.67 40.86 -9.83
CA LYS A 85 10.81 40.52 -10.72
C LYS A 85 10.89 39.05 -11.18
N LYS A 86 10.10 38.14 -10.59
CA LYS A 86 9.94 36.75 -11.05
C LYS A 86 8.69 36.59 -11.93
N VAL A 87 7.59 37.25 -11.59
CA VAL A 87 6.34 37.30 -12.36
C VAL A 87 6.53 38.08 -13.67
N SER A 88 7.25 39.20 -13.66
CA SER A 88 7.60 39.95 -14.88
C SER A 88 8.60 39.23 -15.80
N LYS A 89 9.08 38.04 -15.41
CA LYS A 89 9.84 37.12 -16.27
C LYS A 89 8.99 35.97 -16.83
N THR A 90 7.75 35.82 -16.38
CA THR A 90 6.81 34.74 -16.77
C THR A 90 5.53 35.26 -17.44
N VAL A 91 5.38 36.58 -17.63
CA VAL A 91 4.30 37.18 -18.43
C VAL A 91 4.84 37.61 -19.79
N THR A 92 4.27 37.07 -20.88
CA THR A 92 4.57 37.47 -22.26
C THR A 92 4.17 38.93 -22.49
N PRO A 93 5.07 39.82 -22.96
CA PRO A 93 4.73 41.23 -23.22
C PRO A 93 3.62 41.39 -24.27
N PHE A 94 2.72 42.35 -24.06
CA PHE A 94 1.60 42.66 -24.97
C PHE A 94 2.04 42.86 -26.43
N SER A 95 3.22 43.45 -26.65
CA SER A 95 3.82 43.62 -27.99
C SER A 95 4.13 42.30 -28.70
N LYS A 96 4.52 41.24 -27.98
CA LYS A 96 4.72 39.90 -28.57
C LYS A 96 3.39 39.22 -28.90
N LEU A 97 2.38 39.42 -28.05
CA LEU A 97 1.00 38.97 -28.29
C LEU A 97 0.43 39.58 -29.58
N GLN A 98 0.63 40.88 -29.78
CA GLN A 98 0.26 41.58 -31.02
C GLN A 98 1.04 41.04 -32.22
N GLN A 99 2.37 40.93 -32.14
CA GLN A 99 3.18 40.38 -33.25
C GLN A 99 2.74 38.97 -33.66
N ALA A 100 2.45 38.08 -32.71
CA ALA A 100 1.98 36.73 -33.01
C ALA A 100 0.58 36.72 -33.63
N PHE A 101 -0.32 37.63 -33.22
CA PHE A 101 -1.62 37.82 -33.85
C PHE A 101 -1.48 38.29 -35.31
N ASP A 102 -0.62 39.28 -35.56
CA ASP A 102 -0.37 39.83 -36.89
C ASP A 102 0.30 38.81 -37.83
N GLU A 103 1.18 37.95 -37.31
CA GLU A 103 1.77 36.82 -38.06
C GLU A 103 0.76 35.71 -38.37
N ILE A 104 -0.12 35.33 -37.44
CA ILE A 104 -1.16 34.33 -37.71
C ILE A 104 -2.17 34.87 -38.73
N ALA A 105 -2.59 36.14 -38.62
CA ALA A 105 -3.53 36.74 -39.58
C ALA A 105 -2.96 36.74 -41.02
N LYS A 106 -1.64 36.96 -41.18
CA LYS A 106 -0.93 36.77 -42.46
C LYS A 106 -0.87 35.31 -42.90
N GLN A 107 -0.59 34.37 -42.00
CA GLN A 107 -0.57 32.93 -42.32
C GLN A 107 -1.95 32.40 -42.77
N LEU A 108 -3.04 33.08 -42.41
CA LEU A 108 -4.42 32.71 -42.75
C LEU A 108 -5.07 33.60 -43.85
N ASN A 109 -4.32 34.52 -44.46
CA ASN A 109 -4.80 35.44 -45.51
C ASN A 109 -6.09 36.23 -45.16
N LEU A 110 -6.24 36.65 -43.90
CA LEU A 110 -7.40 37.41 -43.44
C LEU A 110 -7.35 38.88 -43.87
N THR A 111 -8.49 39.48 -44.19
CA THR A 111 -8.59 40.92 -44.52
C THR A 111 -8.63 41.79 -43.26
N PRO A 112 -8.25 43.08 -43.33
CA PRO A 112 -8.27 43.96 -42.15
C PRO A 112 -9.65 44.08 -41.46
N SER A 113 -10.74 43.91 -42.23
CA SER A 113 -12.12 43.84 -41.74
C SER A 113 -12.47 42.56 -40.96
N GLN A 114 -11.50 41.65 -40.77
CA GLN A 114 -11.62 40.41 -39.99
C GLN A 114 -10.67 40.42 -38.77
N GLN A 115 -9.99 41.55 -38.51
CA GLN A 115 -9.03 41.72 -37.42
C GLN A 115 -9.61 42.62 -36.31
N ASP A 116 -10.63 42.15 -35.60
CA ASP A 116 -11.25 42.92 -34.51
C ASP A 116 -10.30 43.12 -33.31
N THR A 117 -9.69 44.30 -33.24
CA THR A 117 -8.76 44.72 -32.18
C THR A 117 -9.43 44.70 -30.79
N GLU A 118 -10.74 44.88 -30.74
CA GLU A 118 -11.55 44.83 -29.52
C GLU A 118 -11.61 43.42 -28.91
N ILE A 119 -11.62 42.36 -29.73
CA ILE A 119 -11.53 40.96 -29.25
C ILE A 119 -10.16 40.71 -28.60
N LEU A 120 -9.10 41.31 -29.14
CA LEU A 120 -7.74 41.20 -28.60
C LEU A 120 -7.63 41.84 -27.21
N GLN A 121 -8.22 43.04 -27.03
CA GLN A 121 -8.28 43.71 -25.72
C GLN A 121 -9.14 42.92 -24.73
N ASN A 122 -10.33 42.46 -25.13
CA ASN A 122 -11.21 41.67 -24.26
C ASN A 122 -10.62 40.29 -23.87
N THR A 123 -9.80 39.69 -24.74
CA THR A 123 -9.03 38.47 -24.44
C THR A 123 -7.97 38.74 -23.35
N VAL A 124 -7.23 39.84 -23.46
CA VAL A 124 -6.22 40.25 -22.47
C VAL A 124 -6.88 40.63 -21.13
N VAL A 125 -8.02 41.32 -21.16
CA VAL A 125 -8.79 41.62 -19.94
C VAL A 125 -9.28 40.34 -19.27
N SER A 126 -9.86 39.40 -20.02
CA SER A 126 -10.36 38.13 -19.48
C SER A 126 -9.24 37.29 -18.86
N THR A 127 -8.07 37.23 -19.50
CA THR A 127 -6.88 36.51 -18.99
C THR A 127 -6.38 37.12 -17.67
N ASN A 128 -6.32 38.45 -17.56
CA ASN A 128 -5.92 39.13 -16.32
C ASN A 128 -7.01 39.05 -15.23
N LYS A 129 -8.29 38.99 -15.62
CA LYS A 129 -9.42 38.82 -14.70
C LYS A 129 -9.41 37.42 -14.07
N MET A 130 -9.16 36.36 -14.85
CA MET A 130 -8.91 35.00 -14.35
C MET A 130 -7.76 34.97 -13.33
N LEU A 131 -6.63 35.64 -13.62
CA LEU A 131 -5.48 35.67 -12.72
C LEU A 131 -5.76 36.38 -11.37
N ASN A 132 -6.68 37.35 -11.34
CA ASN A 132 -7.08 38.06 -10.12
C ASN A 132 -8.19 37.34 -9.33
N GLU A 133 -9.17 36.73 -10.00
CA GLU A 133 -10.31 36.06 -9.35
C GLU A 133 -9.91 34.77 -8.60
N LEU A 134 -8.72 34.22 -8.90
CA LEU A 134 -8.07 33.13 -8.15
C LEU A 134 -7.68 33.47 -6.68
N SER A 135 -8.04 34.65 -6.16
CA SER A 135 -7.61 35.13 -4.84
C SER A 135 -8.69 35.21 -3.75
N LEU A 136 -9.98 35.03 -4.06
CA LEU A 136 -11.09 35.32 -3.13
C LEU A 136 -12.25 34.30 -3.14
N TYR A 137 -12.13 33.20 -2.39
CA TYR A 137 -13.25 32.52 -1.71
C TYR A 137 -12.72 31.66 -0.53
N PRO A 138 -13.17 31.86 0.74
CA PRO A 138 -12.62 31.16 1.91
C PRO A 138 -13.61 30.24 2.67
N LEU A 139 -13.05 29.39 3.56
CA LEU A 139 -13.70 28.55 4.59
C LEU A 139 -14.48 27.31 4.06
N TYR A 140 -14.44 26.09 4.61
CA TYR A 140 -13.56 25.35 5.55
C TYR A 140 -14.10 23.87 5.64
N PRO A 141 -13.42 22.88 6.27
CA PRO A 141 -11.99 22.69 6.52
C PRO A 141 -11.49 21.23 6.24
N ILE A 142 -10.43 21.05 5.45
CA ILE A 142 -9.47 19.93 5.64
C ILE A 142 -8.06 20.53 5.69
N THR A 143 -7.24 20.05 6.62
CA THR A 143 -6.03 20.75 7.08
C THR A 143 -4.72 20.19 6.51
N HIS A 144 -3.83 21.11 6.11
CA HIS A 144 -2.41 20.92 5.77
C HIS A 144 -2.06 20.31 4.40
N VAL A 145 -2.15 21.17 3.36
CA VAL A 145 -1.28 21.14 2.17
C VAL A 145 -0.56 22.49 2.06
N LYS A 146 0.71 22.49 1.61
CA LYS A 146 1.36 23.60 0.87
C LYS A 146 2.74 23.14 0.35
N PRO A 147 3.26 23.64 -0.81
CA PRO A 147 2.56 24.36 -1.88
C PRO A 147 2.93 23.92 -3.32
N ALA A 148 1.93 23.62 -4.15
CA ALA A 148 1.95 23.89 -5.60
C ALA A 148 0.51 23.90 -6.10
N SER A 149 0.00 25.04 -6.58
CA SER A 149 -1.35 25.14 -7.15
C SER A 149 -1.36 24.66 -8.60
N ALA A 150 -2.12 23.61 -8.90
CA ALA A 150 -2.32 23.13 -10.26
C ALA A 150 -3.05 24.17 -11.12
N LEU A 151 -2.61 24.34 -12.37
CA LEU A 151 -3.23 25.29 -13.31
C LEU A 151 -4.30 24.59 -14.15
N HIS A 152 -5.56 25.01 -13.99
CA HIS A 152 -6.68 24.57 -14.81
C HIS A 152 -7.06 25.68 -15.78
N LEU A 153 -7.12 25.38 -17.08
CA LEU A 153 -7.40 26.34 -18.14
C LEU A 153 -8.60 25.87 -18.96
N LYS A 154 -9.70 26.63 -18.92
CA LYS A 154 -10.82 26.50 -19.85
C LYS A 154 -10.74 27.65 -20.85
N LEU A 155 -10.72 27.33 -22.14
CA LEU A 155 -10.71 28.32 -23.23
C LEU A 155 -12.03 28.25 -23.99
N ASP A 156 -12.81 29.33 -23.92
CA ASP A 156 -14.07 29.46 -24.65
C ASP A 156 -14.05 30.78 -25.43
N PHE A 157 -13.70 30.70 -26.72
CA PHE A 157 -13.60 31.83 -27.63
C PHE A 157 -14.61 31.72 -28.77
N SER A 158 -15.25 32.84 -29.10
CA SER A 158 -16.05 32.99 -30.32
C SER A 158 -15.22 33.07 -31.61
N SER A 159 -13.89 33.15 -31.50
CA SER A 159 -12.96 33.34 -32.62
C SER A 159 -11.82 32.34 -32.60
N GLN A 160 -11.70 31.55 -33.68
CA GLN A 160 -10.58 30.62 -33.89
C GLN A 160 -9.21 31.33 -33.93
N LEU A 161 -9.17 32.60 -34.36
CA LEU A 161 -7.94 33.40 -34.38
C LEU A 161 -7.48 33.73 -32.95
N ALA A 162 -8.40 34.11 -32.06
CA ALA A 162 -8.08 34.40 -30.66
C ALA A 162 -7.56 33.13 -29.93
N LEU A 163 -8.17 31.98 -30.20
CA LEU A 163 -7.69 30.68 -29.67
C LEU A 163 -6.31 30.31 -30.24
N ALA A 164 -6.07 30.48 -31.54
CA ALA A 164 -4.77 30.24 -32.17
C ALA A 164 -3.66 31.15 -31.59
N SER A 165 -3.93 32.44 -31.43
CA SER A 165 -2.99 33.39 -30.82
C SER A 165 -2.73 33.08 -29.35
N THR A 166 -3.75 32.64 -28.61
CA THR A 166 -3.61 32.19 -27.22
C THR A 166 -2.62 31.03 -27.13
N PHE A 167 -2.81 29.96 -27.92
CA PHE A 167 -1.88 28.82 -27.94
C PHE A 167 -0.44 29.20 -28.32
N LYS A 168 -0.22 30.08 -29.31
CA LYS A 168 1.14 30.51 -29.67
C LYS A 168 1.81 31.43 -28.63
N CYS A 169 1.05 32.10 -27.76
CA CYS A 169 1.58 33.10 -26.82
C CYS A 169 1.66 32.65 -25.35
N PHE A 170 0.93 31.60 -24.97
CA PHE A 170 0.78 31.16 -23.59
C PHE A 170 1.95 30.26 -23.15
N GLN A 171 3.04 30.89 -22.71
CA GLN A 171 4.24 30.20 -22.22
C GLN A 171 4.08 29.79 -20.74
N ALA A 172 3.43 28.65 -20.51
CA ALA A 172 3.22 28.08 -19.18
C ALA A 172 3.74 26.63 -19.08
N ASP A 173 4.87 26.45 -18.41
CA ASP A 173 5.34 25.13 -17.99
C ASP A 173 4.36 24.56 -16.94
N LYS A 174 3.67 23.47 -17.29
CA LYS A 174 2.68 22.72 -16.47
C LYS A 174 1.29 23.36 -16.39
N ILE A 175 0.51 23.21 -17.45
CA ILE A 175 -0.95 23.15 -17.33
C ILE A 175 -1.29 21.77 -16.76
N HIS A 176 -2.25 21.68 -15.83
CA HIS A 176 -2.76 20.40 -15.33
C HIS A 176 -4.03 19.96 -16.08
N SER A 177 -4.94 20.90 -16.35
CA SER A 177 -6.19 20.64 -17.09
C SER A 177 -6.37 21.63 -18.23
N LEU A 178 -6.69 21.14 -19.42
CA LEU A 178 -7.09 21.94 -20.58
C LEU A 178 -8.51 21.54 -21.04
N ASP A 179 -9.44 22.49 -21.03
CA ASP A 179 -10.81 22.31 -21.50
C ASP A 179 -11.11 23.26 -22.67
N LEU A 180 -11.41 22.66 -23.83
CA LEU A 180 -11.77 23.34 -25.08
C LEU A 180 -13.23 23.02 -25.50
N THR A 181 -14.09 22.57 -24.58
CA THR A 181 -15.44 22.07 -24.91
C THR A 181 -16.22 23.00 -25.84
N GLY A 182 -16.63 22.49 -27.00
CA GLY A 182 -17.39 23.21 -28.03
C GLY A 182 -16.56 24.07 -28.99
N GLN A 183 -15.28 24.31 -28.71
CA GLN A 183 -14.39 25.08 -29.59
C GLN A 183 -14.14 24.30 -30.89
N GLN A 184 -14.55 24.85 -32.03
CA GLN A 184 -14.44 24.14 -33.31
C GLN A 184 -13.00 24.11 -33.81
N LEU A 185 -12.34 22.95 -33.74
CA LEU A 185 -10.93 22.79 -34.09
C LEU A 185 -10.78 22.40 -35.57
N ASN A 186 -10.47 23.39 -36.41
CA ASN A 186 -10.07 23.15 -37.80
C ASN A 186 -8.65 22.51 -37.88
N LEU A 187 -8.25 21.97 -39.04
CA LEU A 187 -7.02 21.20 -39.16
C LEU A 187 -5.74 22.00 -38.90
N ASP A 188 -5.74 23.32 -39.12
CA ASP A 188 -4.58 24.18 -38.85
C ASP A 188 -4.51 24.58 -37.38
N LEU A 189 -5.66 24.82 -36.74
CA LEU A 189 -5.76 25.01 -35.29
C LEU A 189 -5.37 23.73 -34.53
N ILE A 190 -5.64 22.54 -35.09
CA ILE A 190 -5.18 21.25 -34.57
C ILE A 190 -3.64 21.14 -34.58
N LYS A 191 -2.95 21.64 -35.62
CA LYS A 191 -1.46 21.69 -35.64
C LYS A 191 -0.93 22.59 -34.53
N ILE A 192 -1.52 23.78 -34.37
CA ILE A 192 -1.15 24.72 -33.31
C ILE A 192 -1.42 24.12 -31.92
N LEU A 193 -2.54 23.40 -31.74
CA LEU A 193 -2.86 22.67 -30.51
C LEU A 193 -1.88 21.52 -30.25
N LYS A 194 -1.45 20.77 -31.26
CA LYS A 194 -0.43 19.70 -31.14
C LYS A 194 0.86 20.26 -30.53
N ASP A 195 1.38 21.34 -31.10
CA ASP A 195 2.61 21.98 -30.64
C ASP A 195 2.45 22.55 -29.22
N PHE A 196 1.28 23.13 -28.92
CA PHE A 196 0.93 23.62 -27.58
C PHE A 196 0.86 22.50 -26.54
N LEU A 197 0.26 21.34 -26.86
CA LEU A 197 0.14 20.20 -25.95
C LEU A 197 1.51 19.61 -25.56
N VAL A 198 2.46 19.54 -26.52
CA VAL A 198 3.83 19.08 -26.28
C VAL A 198 4.58 19.98 -25.28
N LEU A 199 4.25 21.26 -25.21
CA LEU A 199 4.82 22.22 -24.24
C LEU A 199 4.05 22.24 -22.91
N ALA A 200 2.73 22.43 -22.97
CA ALA A 200 1.86 22.64 -21.81
C ALA A 200 1.68 21.38 -20.94
N LYS A 201 1.74 20.20 -21.57
CA LYS A 201 1.64 18.85 -21.00
C LYS A 201 0.51 18.63 -19.96
N PRO A 202 -0.77 18.89 -20.32
CA PRO A 202 -1.90 18.63 -19.44
C PRO A 202 -2.04 17.15 -19.06
N ASN A 203 -2.50 16.89 -17.83
CA ASN A 203 -2.94 15.57 -17.37
C ASN A 203 -4.43 15.33 -17.65
N ILE A 204 -5.23 16.38 -17.74
CA ILE A 204 -6.67 16.34 -18.05
C ILE A 204 -6.88 17.10 -19.35
N LEU A 205 -7.44 16.44 -20.37
CA LEU A 205 -7.66 17.01 -21.69
C LEU A 205 -9.11 16.78 -22.14
N ILE A 206 -9.87 17.87 -22.22
CA ILE A 206 -11.30 17.85 -22.58
C ILE A 206 -11.47 18.53 -23.94
N LEU A 207 -11.77 17.73 -24.95
CA LEU A 207 -12.02 18.14 -26.34
C LEU A 207 -13.45 17.78 -26.78
N SER A 208 -14.39 17.79 -25.84
CA SER A 208 -15.80 17.47 -26.11
C SER A 208 -16.39 18.45 -27.14
N ARG A 209 -17.14 17.92 -28.12
CA ARG A 209 -17.80 18.70 -29.18
C ARG A 209 -16.86 19.61 -30.01
N CYS A 210 -15.57 19.30 -30.07
CA CYS A 210 -14.57 20.09 -30.80
C CYS A 210 -14.56 19.87 -32.33
N GLY A 211 -15.38 18.94 -32.83
CA GLY A 211 -15.41 18.57 -34.25
C GLY A 211 -14.24 17.67 -34.66
N LEU A 212 -13.73 16.83 -33.76
CA LEU A 212 -12.66 15.88 -34.06
C LEU A 212 -13.19 14.71 -34.90
N ASN A 213 -12.59 14.50 -36.06
CA ASN A 213 -12.73 13.28 -36.87
C ASN A 213 -11.38 12.54 -36.92
N GLU A 214 -11.34 11.41 -37.63
CA GLU A 214 -10.16 10.55 -37.80
C GLU A 214 -8.92 11.36 -38.24
N GLN A 215 -9.09 12.21 -39.24
CA GLN A 215 -8.01 13.04 -39.79
C GLN A 215 -7.44 14.03 -38.77
N ARG A 216 -8.32 14.67 -37.96
CA ARG A 216 -7.92 15.64 -36.93
C ARG A 216 -7.31 14.94 -35.72
N LEU A 217 -7.82 13.77 -35.35
CA LEU A 217 -7.30 12.97 -34.23
C LEU A 217 -5.93 12.38 -34.55
N ASN A 218 -5.72 11.89 -35.78
CA ASN A 218 -4.41 11.44 -36.26
C ASN A 218 -3.37 12.58 -36.29
N ALA A 219 -3.78 13.82 -36.54
CA ALA A 219 -2.89 14.98 -36.44
C ALA A 219 -2.50 15.35 -34.98
N LEU A 220 -3.20 14.82 -33.98
CA LEU A 220 -2.85 14.90 -32.55
C LEU A 220 -2.10 13.66 -32.03
N ALA A 221 -2.03 12.56 -32.79
CA ALA A 221 -1.46 11.27 -32.38
C ALA A 221 -0.09 11.38 -31.68
N GLU A 222 0.87 12.04 -32.35
CA GLU A 222 2.22 12.26 -31.83
C GLU A 222 2.26 13.11 -30.55
N ALA A 223 1.28 14.00 -30.35
CA ALA A 223 1.17 14.75 -29.10
C ALA A 223 0.73 13.82 -27.95
N PHE A 224 -0.27 12.94 -28.16
CA PHE A 224 -0.73 12.01 -27.12
C PHE A 224 0.42 11.13 -26.59
N ASN A 225 1.28 10.61 -27.47
CA ASN A 225 2.46 9.82 -27.07
C ASN A 225 3.45 10.59 -26.16
N ASN A 226 3.42 11.93 -26.18
CA ASN A 226 4.30 12.81 -25.39
C ASN A 226 3.65 13.38 -24.11
N LEU A 227 2.36 13.06 -23.88
CA LEU A 227 1.60 13.43 -22.69
C LEU A 227 1.68 12.38 -21.59
N GLN A 228 1.12 12.71 -20.43
CA GLN A 228 0.88 11.82 -19.29
C GLN A 228 -0.56 12.05 -18.82
N LEU A 229 -1.51 11.64 -19.66
CA LEU A 229 -2.94 11.83 -19.44
C LEU A 229 -3.45 10.93 -18.32
N THR A 230 -4.44 11.48 -17.61
CA THR A 230 -5.24 10.84 -16.56
C THR A 230 -6.72 10.86 -16.96
N ASN A 231 -7.19 11.93 -17.61
CA ASN A 231 -8.53 12.02 -18.17
C ASN A 231 -8.47 12.54 -19.61
N LEU A 232 -9.14 11.83 -20.52
CA LEU A 232 -9.33 12.23 -21.91
C LEU A 232 -10.83 12.21 -22.25
N ASP A 233 -11.37 13.36 -22.64
CA ASP A 233 -12.77 13.49 -23.08
C ASP A 233 -12.81 13.89 -24.57
N LEU A 234 -13.36 12.98 -25.39
CA LEU A 234 -13.58 13.16 -26.81
C LEU A 234 -15.08 13.03 -27.16
N SER A 235 -15.97 13.18 -26.19
CA SER A 235 -17.42 13.05 -26.39
C SER A 235 -17.98 14.04 -27.41
N GLN A 236 -19.12 13.72 -28.01
CA GLN A 236 -19.82 14.59 -28.98
C GLN A 236 -18.99 14.97 -30.22
N ASN A 237 -18.00 14.16 -30.57
CA ASN A 237 -17.17 14.32 -31.78
C ASN A 237 -17.52 13.24 -32.83
N PRO A 238 -17.45 13.56 -34.14
CA PRO A 238 -17.70 12.61 -35.22
C PRO A 238 -16.54 11.60 -35.40
N LEU A 239 -16.33 10.75 -34.40
CA LEU A 239 -15.34 9.67 -34.39
C LEU A 239 -16.02 8.33 -34.68
N THR A 240 -15.69 7.72 -35.82
CA THR A 240 -16.13 6.37 -36.18
C THR A 240 -15.20 5.30 -35.57
N ASP A 241 -15.49 4.01 -35.84
CA ASP A 241 -14.64 2.89 -35.47
C ASP A 241 -13.16 3.08 -35.89
N VAL A 242 -12.92 3.64 -37.07
CA VAL A 242 -11.55 3.90 -37.57
C VAL A 242 -10.81 4.88 -36.65
N GLY A 243 -11.49 5.91 -36.16
CA GLY A 243 -10.91 6.91 -35.28
C GLY A 243 -10.60 6.38 -33.88
N VAL A 244 -11.47 5.53 -33.34
CA VAL A 244 -11.22 4.89 -32.03
C VAL A 244 -10.13 3.82 -32.13
N VAL A 245 -10.08 3.04 -33.21
CA VAL A 245 -8.98 2.08 -33.46
C VAL A 245 -7.63 2.79 -33.53
N GLN A 246 -7.56 3.90 -34.28
CA GLN A 246 -6.34 4.72 -34.35
C GLN A 246 -5.98 5.34 -32.99
N LEU A 247 -6.97 5.81 -32.23
CA LEU A 247 -6.77 6.38 -30.89
C LEU A 247 -6.18 5.37 -29.91
N VAL A 248 -6.75 4.17 -29.82
CA VAL A 248 -6.32 3.14 -28.85
C VAL A 248 -4.82 2.85 -29.00
N GLY A 249 -4.35 2.65 -30.24
CA GLY A 249 -2.92 2.43 -30.54
C GLY A 249 -1.99 3.64 -30.31
N GLN A 250 -2.52 4.84 -30.03
CA GLN A 250 -1.75 6.02 -29.58
C GLN A 250 -1.91 6.27 -28.07
N LEU A 251 -2.71 5.47 -27.37
CA LEU A 251 -2.90 5.55 -25.93
C LEU A 251 -2.23 4.40 -25.16
N GLU A 252 -1.72 3.35 -25.82
CA GLU A 252 -1.07 2.19 -25.16
C GLU A 252 0.11 2.59 -24.24
N GLU A 253 0.80 3.69 -24.54
CA GLU A 253 1.87 4.26 -23.70
C GLU A 253 1.37 5.17 -22.56
N GLN A 254 0.08 5.53 -22.52
CA GLN A 254 -0.53 6.38 -21.50
C GLN A 254 -0.84 5.60 -20.20
N LYS A 255 0.23 5.11 -19.56
CA LYS A 255 0.23 4.27 -18.34
C LYS A 255 -0.40 4.90 -17.10
N LEU A 256 -0.86 6.16 -17.16
CA LEU A 256 -1.57 6.87 -16.10
C LEU A 256 -3.04 7.19 -16.42
N LEU A 257 -3.55 6.77 -17.59
CA LEU A 257 -4.88 7.11 -18.07
C LEU A 257 -5.96 6.39 -17.24
N GLN A 258 -6.86 7.15 -16.62
CA GLN A 258 -7.92 6.69 -15.72
C GLN A 258 -9.34 6.85 -16.29
N CYS A 259 -9.57 7.79 -17.19
CA CYS A 259 -10.88 8.04 -17.78
C CYS A 259 -10.81 8.30 -19.28
N VAL A 260 -11.63 7.59 -20.06
CA VAL A 260 -11.85 7.82 -21.49
C VAL A 260 -13.35 8.02 -21.75
N ASN A 261 -13.72 9.21 -22.22
CA ASN A 261 -15.10 9.53 -22.59
C ASN A 261 -15.28 9.61 -24.11
N LEU A 262 -16.09 8.69 -24.64
CA LEU A 262 -16.51 8.54 -26.03
C LEU A 262 -18.05 8.58 -26.15
N LYS A 263 -18.75 9.22 -25.20
CA LYS A 263 -20.21 9.47 -25.28
C LYS A 263 -20.58 10.26 -26.54
N GLN A 264 -21.67 9.90 -27.21
CA GLN A 264 -22.16 10.58 -28.42
C GLN A 264 -21.09 10.74 -29.52
N THR A 265 -20.23 9.73 -29.71
CA THR A 265 -19.40 9.59 -30.92
C THR A 265 -20.20 8.91 -32.03
N GLN A 266 -19.53 8.43 -33.09
CA GLN A 266 -20.13 7.61 -34.15
C GLN A 266 -19.62 6.16 -34.06
N SER A 267 -19.31 5.72 -32.85
CA SER A 267 -18.68 4.45 -32.54
C SER A 267 -19.69 3.29 -32.57
N ARG A 268 -19.20 2.11 -32.94
CA ARG A 268 -19.96 0.88 -33.10
C ARG A 268 -19.19 -0.29 -32.48
N ASN A 269 -19.60 -1.52 -32.81
CA ASN A 269 -18.97 -2.74 -32.30
C ASN A 269 -17.45 -2.79 -32.55
N GLY A 270 -16.93 -2.18 -33.63
CA GLY A 270 -15.50 -2.17 -33.95
C GLY A 270 -14.67 -1.29 -33.00
N ALA A 271 -15.13 -0.06 -32.72
CA ALA A 271 -14.50 0.84 -31.74
C ALA A 271 -14.37 0.19 -30.36
N LEU A 272 -15.50 -0.34 -29.87
CA LEU A 272 -15.55 -0.97 -28.55
C LEU A 272 -14.67 -2.21 -28.52
N ARG A 273 -14.71 -3.05 -29.57
CA ARG A 273 -13.91 -4.26 -29.65
C ARG A 273 -12.43 -3.96 -29.56
N GLN A 274 -11.91 -2.98 -30.31
CA GLN A 274 -10.48 -2.66 -30.23
C GLN A 274 -10.06 -2.18 -28.84
N LEU A 275 -10.89 -1.39 -28.15
CA LEU A 275 -10.59 -0.97 -26.77
C LEU A 275 -10.58 -2.16 -25.79
N CYS A 276 -11.47 -3.13 -25.98
CA CYS A 276 -11.56 -4.32 -25.13
C CYS A 276 -10.46 -5.35 -25.42
N ASP A 277 -10.16 -5.62 -26.69
CA ASP A 277 -9.09 -6.52 -27.13
C ASP A 277 -7.70 -5.96 -26.76
N SER A 278 -7.53 -4.63 -26.75
CA SER A 278 -6.31 -3.92 -26.30
C SER A 278 -6.37 -3.42 -24.84
N ILE A 279 -7.21 -3.96 -23.95
CA ILE A 279 -7.41 -3.36 -22.61
C ILE A 279 -6.24 -3.58 -21.61
N GLU A 280 -5.46 -4.65 -21.78
CA GLU A 280 -4.44 -5.10 -20.81
C GLU A 280 -3.33 -4.09 -20.46
N PRO A 281 -2.80 -3.27 -21.39
CA PRO A 281 -1.87 -2.17 -21.07
C PRO A 281 -2.49 -1.09 -20.17
N PHE A 282 -3.82 -0.90 -20.24
CA PHE A 282 -4.56 0.17 -19.56
C PHE A 282 -4.91 -0.19 -18.11
N LYS A 283 -3.95 -0.66 -17.31
CA LYS A 283 -4.16 -1.10 -15.91
C LYS A 283 -4.56 0.03 -14.94
N CYS A 284 -4.48 1.28 -15.40
CA CYS A 284 -4.97 2.45 -14.66
C CYS A 284 -6.37 2.93 -15.11
N LEU A 285 -6.94 2.41 -16.20
CA LEU A 285 -8.19 2.91 -16.79
C LEU A 285 -9.39 2.48 -15.95
N VAL A 286 -9.97 3.41 -15.20
CA VAL A 286 -11.07 3.15 -14.26
C VAL A 286 -12.45 3.31 -14.91
N ASN A 287 -12.60 4.33 -15.77
CA ASN A 287 -13.89 4.72 -16.35
C ASN A 287 -13.84 4.80 -17.88
N ILE A 288 -14.78 4.11 -18.52
CA ILE A 288 -15.05 4.12 -19.95
C ILE A 288 -16.51 4.59 -20.13
N ASP A 289 -16.74 5.57 -21.00
CA ASP A 289 -18.08 6.07 -21.31
C ASP A 289 -18.35 6.00 -22.81
N PHE A 290 -19.25 5.12 -23.24
CA PHE A 290 -19.71 4.96 -24.62
C PHE A 290 -21.20 5.36 -24.78
N THR A 291 -21.79 6.04 -23.80
CA THR A 291 -23.22 6.39 -23.77
C THR A 291 -23.71 7.06 -25.06
N ASP A 292 -24.94 6.78 -25.47
CA ASP A 292 -25.59 7.28 -26.69
C ASP A 292 -24.86 6.93 -28.01
N ASN A 293 -24.12 5.80 -28.05
CA ASN A 293 -23.63 5.22 -29.30
C ASN A 293 -24.57 4.08 -29.77
N PRO A 294 -25.66 4.36 -30.50
CA PRO A 294 -26.66 3.33 -30.88
C PRO A 294 -26.11 2.25 -31.82
N GLY A 295 -24.95 2.48 -32.45
CA GLY A 295 -24.25 1.50 -33.27
C GLY A 295 -23.52 0.41 -32.51
N ILE A 296 -23.40 0.52 -31.17
CA ILE A 296 -22.89 -0.55 -30.31
C ILE A 296 -24.07 -1.47 -29.95
N GLY A 297 -24.07 -2.69 -30.47
CA GLY A 297 -25.19 -3.63 -30.37
C GLY A 297 -24.90 -4.86 -29.50
N ARG A 298 -25.81 -5.84 -29.57
CA ARG A 298 -25.75 -7.08 -28.77
C ARG A 298 -24.49 -7.91 -28.98
N GLU A 299 -23.82 -7.80 -30.13
CA GLU A 299 -22.56 -8.50 -30.42
C GLU A 299 -21.44 -8.09 -29.43
N SER A 300 -21.41 -6.82 -29.03
CA SER A 300 -20.46 -6.32 -28.03
C SER A 300 -20.77 -6.77 -26.60
N TYR A 301 -21.97 -7.28 -26.31
CA TYR A 301 -22.40 -7.57 -24.94
C TYR A 301 -21.47 -8.54 -24.21
N GLN A 302 -21.15 -9.67 -24.83
CA GLN A 302 -20.29 -10.69 -24.20
C GLN A 302 -18.88 -10.14 -23.98
N LEU A 303 -18.34 -9.42 -24.97
CA LEU A 303 -17.01 -8.82 -24.86
C LEU A 303 -16.94 -7.78 -23.72
N ILE A 304 -17.98 -6.94 -23.55
CA ILE A 304 -18.05 -6.02 -22.40
C ILE A 304 -18.07 -6.80 -21.08
N LEU A 305 -18.89 -7.86 -20.97
CA LEU A 305 -18.92 -8.71 -19.77
C LEU A 305 -17.54 -9.29 -19.46
N ASP A 306 -16.91 -9.93 -20.45
CA ASP A 306 -15.61 -10.57 -20.31
C ASP A 306 -14.53 -9.55 -19.90
N THR A 307 -14.55 -8.35 -20.49
CA THR A 307 -13.67 -7.24 -20.09
C THR A 307 -13.93 -6.79 -18.65
N VAL A 308 -15.17 -6.49 -18.24
CA VAL A 308 -15.42 -5.99 -16.87
C VAL A 308 -15.31 -7.08 -15.79
N GLN A 309 -15.35 -8.36 -16.15
CA GLN A 309 -15.10 -9.48 -15.23
C GLN A 309 -13.60 -9.74 -15.02
N ASN A 310 -12.79 -9.73 -16.09
CA ASN A 310 -11.36 -10.00 -15.98
C ASN A 310 -10.56 -8.75 -15.55
N CYS A 311 -10.93 -7.57 -16.07
CA CYS A 311 -10.31 -6.29 -15.73
C CYS A 311 -11.04 -5.65 -14.53
N PHE A 312 -10.85 -6.22 -13.35
CA PHE A 312 -11.50 -5.78 -12.10
C PHE A 312 -11.20 -4.31 -11.70
N TRP A 313 -10.22 -3.66 -12.33
CA TRP A 313 -9.94 -2.23 -12.15
C TRP A 313 -10.90 -1.31 -12.93
N ILE A 314 -11.66 -1.83 -13.90
CA ILE A 314 -12.76 -1.09 -14.55
C ILE A 314 -13.94 -0.95 -13.57
N GLN A 315 -14.17 0.26 -13.06
CA GLN A 315 -15.22 0.58 -12.08
C GLN A 315 -16.43 1.27 -12.73
N GLY A 316 -16.30 1.72 -13.98
CA GLY A 316 -17.40 2.27 -14.77
C GLY A 316 -17.23 1.95 -16.26
N PHE A 317 -18.23 1.29 -16.84
CA PHE A 317 -18.32 1.05 -18.29
C PHE A 317 -19.73 1.44 -18.73
N LYS A 318 -19.96 2.72 -19.02
CA LYS A 318 -21.29 3.24 -19.35
C LYS A 318 -21.67 2.95 -20.79
N ILE A 319 -22.91 2.51 -20.99
CA ILE A 319 -23.41 2.02 -22.27
C ILE A 319 -24.92 2.30 -22.46
N ASP A 320 -25.45 3.29 -21.72
CA ASP A 320 -26.85 3.73 -21.85
C ASP A 320 -27.15 4.22 -23.28
N ASN A 321 -28.37 4.00 -23.75
CA ASN A 321 -28.86 4.35 -25.10
C ASN A 321 -28.06 3.74 -26.28
N CYS A 322 -27.22 2.74 -26.02
CA CYS A 322 -26.68 1.84 -27.05
C CYS A 322 -27.71 0.75 -27.43
N GLY A 323 -27.42 -0.05 -28.45
CA GLY A 323 -28.26 -1.15 -28.95
C GLY A 323 -28.31 -2.41 -28.07
N LEU A 324 -28.12 -2.27 -26.75
CA LEU A 324 -28.27 -3.33 -25.75
C LEU A 324 -29.62 -3.19 -25.04
N ASN A 325 -30.20 -4.29 -24.56
CA ASN A 325 -31.44 -4.24 -23.78
C ASN A 325 -31.17 -3.89 -22.30
N SER A 326 -32.21 -3.45 -21.58
CA SER A 326 -32.09 -3.00 -20.18
C SER A 326 -31.51 -4.06 -19.23
N GLN A 327 -31.74 -5.36 -19.46
CA GLN A 327 -31.15 -6.43 -18.66
C GLN A 327 -29.65 -6.59 -18.95
N GLN A 328 -29.24 -6.45 -20.21
CA GLN A 328 -27.82 -6.48 -20.59
C GLN A 328 -27.06 -5.31 -19.96
N ILE A 329 -27.62 -4.09 -20.02
CA ILE A 329 -27.05 -2.90 -19.39
C ILE A 329 -26.98 -3.09 -17.86
N ALA A 330 -28.07 -3.56 -17.23
CA ALA A 330 -28.10 -3.84 -15.79
C ALA A 330 -27.06 -4.89 -15.38
N ASN A 331 -26.84 -5.94 -16.17
CA ASN A 331 -25.83 -6.96 -15.88
C ASN A 331 -24.39 -6.40 -15.92
N ILE A 332 -24.07 -5.54 -16.91
CA ILE A 332 -22.78 -4.85 -16.97
C ILE A 332 -22.64 -3.93 -15.76
N TYR A 333 -23.66 -3.12 -15.47
CA TYR A 333 -23.63 -2.14 -14.38
C TYR A 333 -23.53 -2.81 -13.01
N GLN A 334 -24.11 -3.99 -12.81
CA GLN A 334 -23.92 -4.80 -11.60
C GLN A 334 -22.46 -5.25 -11.42
N ILE A 335 -21.74 -5.58 -12.50
CA ILE A 335 -20.34 -6.01 -12.41
C ILE A 335 -19.43 -4.80 -12.20
N THR A 336 -19.59 -3.71 -12.97
CA THR A 336 -18.79 -2.50 -12.75
C THR A 336 -19.06 -1.87 -11.40
N GLN A 337 -20.31 -1.91 -10.90
CA GLN A 337 -20.63 -1.46 -9.55
C GLN A 337 -19.98 -2.38 -8.49
N LYS A 338 -19.93 -3.71 -8.67
CA LYS A 338 -19.14 -4.59 -7.78
C LYS A 338 -17.64 -4.25 -7.81
N ASN A 339 -17.05 -4.03 -8.99
CA ASN A 339 -15.65 -3.63 -9.11
C ASN A 339 -15.39 -2.30 -8.39
N LYS A 340 -16.31 -1.34 -8.56
CA LYS A 340 -16.32 -0.05 -7.87
C LYS A 340 -16.48 -0.18 -6.37
N ASP A 341 -17.38 -1.04 -5.89
CA ASP A 341 -17.59 -1.28 -4.46
C ASP A 341 -16.37 -1.99 -3.84
N CYS A 342 -15.73 -2.91 -4.55
CA CYS A 342 -14.46 -3.51 -4.15
C CYS A 342 -13.31 -2.47 -4.12
N ALA A 343 -13.24 -1.57 -5.10
CA ALA A 343 -12.22 -0.53 -5.17
C ALA A 343 -12.44 0.60 -4.15
N LEU A 344 -13.70 0.97 -3.90
CA LEU A 344 -14.10 1.86 -2.81
C LEU A 344 -13.77 1.20 -1.47
N LEU A 345 -14.15 -0.06 -1.25
CA LEU A 345 -13.80 -0.79 -0.04
C LEU A 345 -12.28 -0.91 0.15
N PHE A 346 -11.50 -1.12 -0.91
CA PHE A 346 -10.03 -1.13 -0.84
C PHE A 346 -9.46 0.26 -0.52
N ASN A 347 -9.99 1.31 -1.13
CA ASN A 347 -9.58 2.69 -0.88
C ASN A 347 -10.00 3.15 0.53
N ASP A 348 -11.19 2.82 0.99
CA ASP A 348 -11.68 3.09 2.35
C ASP A 348 -10.89 2.27 3.37
N LEU A 349 -10.59 0.99 3.10
CA LEU A 349 -9.71 0.19 3.97
C LEU A 349 -8.30 0.76 4.03
N THR A 350 -7.77 1.31 2.94
CA THR A 350 -6.44 1.93 2.85
C THR A 350 -6.42 3.33 3.47
N GLN A 351 -7.44 4.14 3.23
CA GLN A 351 -7.59 5.48 3.80
C GLN A 351 -7.89 5.40 5.29
N GLU A 352 -8.75 4.49 5.73
CA GLU A 352 -8.94 4.17 7.15
C GLU A 352 -7.70 3.48 7.74
N ALA A 353 -6.82 2.82 6.95
CA ALA A 353 -5.50 2.40 7.46
C ALA A 353 -4.60 3.61 7.72
N ILE A 354 -4.54 4.55 6.79
CA ILE A 354 -3.81 5.81 6.94
C ILE A 354 -4.40 6.64 8.10
N ASP A 355 -5.72 6.71 8.23
CA ASP A 355 -6.41 7.45 9.28
C ASP A 355 -6.44 6.72 10.63
N SER A 356 -6.24 5.40 10.69
CA SER A 356 -6.01 4.69 11.97
C SER A 356 -4.54 4.71 12.39
N ILE A 357 -3.61 4.88 11.44
CA ILE A 357 -2.22 5.26 11.70
C ILE A 357 -2.14 6.71 12.22
N ILE A 358 -3.01 7.61 11.76
CA ILE A 358 -3.01 9.03 12.12
C ILE A 358 -3.94 9.35 13.32
N LYS A 359 -5.07 8.64 13.48
CA LYS A 359 -6.13 8.82 14.51
C LYS A 359 -6.95 7.51 14.73
N PRO A 360 -6.45 6.51 15.48
CA PRO A 360 -7.15 5.23 15.65
C PRO A 360 -8.49 5.36 16.40
N LYS A 361 -9.58 4.85 15.80
CA LYS A 361 -10.83 4.47 16.47
C LYS A 361 -11.34 3.13 15.93
N LYS A 362 -12.11 2.42 16.77
CA LYS A 362 -12.50 1.01 16.57
C LYS A 362 -13.77 0.89 15.72
N LEU A 363 -13.84 -0.14 14.87
CA LEU A 363 -15.06 -0.60 14.20
C LEU A 363 -15.23 -2.13 14.29
N VAL A 364 -16.39 -2.63 13.83
CA VAL A 364 -16.91 -4.00 14.07
C VAL A 364 -17.30 -4.64 12.73
N VAL A 365 -17.11 -5.97 12.61
CA VAL A 365 -17.23 -6.73 11.35
C VAL A 365 -18.45 -7.66 11.32
N LYS A 366 -19.13 -7.73 10.17
CA LYS A 366 -20.03 -8.79 9.68
C LYS A 366 -20.11 -8.71 8.14
N GLN A 367 -20.45 -9.73 7.34
CA GLN A 367 -20.34 -11.22 7.35
C GLN A 367 -20.45 -11.62 5.85
N LYS A 368 -19.60 -12.51 5.29
CA LYS A 368 -19.75 -13.99 5.20
C LYS A 368 -20.96 -14.42 4.32
N GLU A 369 -20.83 -15.32 3.34
CA GLU A 369 -20.90 -16.80 3.41
C GLU A 369 -20.74 -17.41 1.98
N GLU A 370 -20.30 -18.66 1.70
CA GLU A 370 -19.73 -19.73 2.55
C GLU A 370 -18.89 -20.77 1.75
N LEU A 371 -18.07 -21.59 2.44
CA LEU A 371 -17.29 -22.75 1.93
C LEU A 371 -17.19 -23.84 3.02
N PRO A 372 -16.61 -25.05 2.80
CA PRO A 372 -16.52 -26.11 3.82
C PRO A 372 -15.67 -25.74 5.04
N GLU A 373 -16.04 -26.21 6.24
CA GLU A 373 -15.62 -25.63 7.53
C GLU A 373 -14.10 -25.58 7.83
N ILE A 374 -13.30 -26.52 7.31
CA ILE A 374 -11.83 -26.49 7.44
C ILE A 374 -11.21 -25.62 6.35
N GLN A 375 -11.76 -25.63 5.13
CA GLN A 375 -11.38 -24.68 4.09
C GLN A 375 -11.77 -23.25 4.47
N ILE A 376 -12.84 -23.05 5.25
CA ILE A 376 -13.12 -21.77 5.92
C ILE A 376 -12.00 -21.43 6.88
N LYS A 377 -11.55 -22.32 7.77
CA LYS A 377 -10.50 -21.97 8.75
C LYS A 377 -9.15 -21.74 8.09
N LEU A 378 -8.81 -22.47 7.02
CA LEU A 378 -7.62 -22.24 6.22
C LEU A 378 -7.74 -20.96 5.37
N ASN A 379 -8.89 -20.72 4.72
CA ASN A 379 -9.13 -19.51 3.93
C ASN A 379 -9.44 -18.27 4.79
N GLU A 380 -9.84 -18.39 6.06
CA GLU A 380 -9.92 -17.28 7.02
C GLU A 380 -8.52 -16.92 7.53
N ILE A 381 -7.61 -17.90 7.67
CA ILE A 381 -6.19 -17.64 7.95
C ILE A 381 -5.53 -17.05 6.71
N ILE A 382 -5.73 -17.62 5.53
CA ILE A 382 -5.19 -17.09 4.26
C ILE A 382 -5.82 -15.73 3.94
N GLN A 383 -7.13 -15.48 4.07
CA GLN A 383 -7.69 -14.13 3.90
C GLN A 383 -7.16 -13.10 4.91
N LYS A 384 -6.65 -13.53 6.08
CA LYS A 384 -5.92 -12.67 7.05
C LYS A 384 -4.43 -12.49 6.72
N LEU A 385 -3.87 -13.32 5.83
CA LEU A 385 -2.47 -13.26 5.40
C LEU A 385 -2.31 -12.61 4.00
N ASP A 386 -3.29 -12.84 3.13
CA ASP A 386 -3.26 -12.61 1.68
C ASP A 386 -3.95 -11.29 1.29
N ASN A 387 -4.88 -10.80 2.13
CA ASN A 387 -5.32 -9.40 2.08
C ASN A 387 -4.45 -8.53 2.99
N ASN A 388 -3.37 -7.97 2.43
CA ASN A 388 -2.51 -6.96 3.06
C ASN A 388 -2.00 -7.34 4.47
N LEU A 389 -0.98 -8.22 4.52
CA LEU A 389 -0.40 -8.77 5.75
C LEU A 389 0.06 -7.70 6.78
N ILE A 390 -0.92 -7.37 7.63
CA ILE A 390 -0.87 -6.85 8.99
C ILE A 390 -0.05 -5.57 9.20
N MET A 391 -0.74 -4.44 9.02
CA MET A 391 -0.35 -3.13 9.54
C MET A 391 -1.48 -2.43 10.31
N LYS A 392 -2.75 -2.59 9.88
CA LYS A 392 -3.90 -1.87 10.43
C LYS A 392 -4.41 -2.43 11.76
N ASP A 393 -4.79 -3.71 11.80
CA ASP A 393 -5.23 -4.36 13.03
C ASP A 393 -4.11 -4.41 14.07
N LEU A 394 -2.86 -4.59 13.63
CA LEU A 394 -1.69 -4.47 14.49
C LEU A 394 -1.52 -3.04 14.99
N ALA A 395 -1.69 -1.98 14.19
CA ALA A 395 -1.68 -0.60 14.69
C ALA A 395 -2.84 -0.32 15.67
N VAL A 396 -4.01 -0.96 15.52
CA VAL A 396 -5.15 -0.83 16.44
C VAL A 396 -4.92 -1.60 17.75
N GLU A 397 -4.38 -2.81 17.70
CA GLU A 397 -4.04 -3.60 18.89
C GLU A 397 -2.84 -2.98 19.64
N LEU A 398 -1.80 -2.58 18.90
CA LEU A 398 -0.67 -1.79 19.41
C LEU A 398 -1.18 -0.50 20.07
N SER A 399 -1.88 0.38 19.35
CA SER A 399 -2.35 1.65 19.94
C SER A 399 -3.26 1.43 21.15
N THR A 400 -4.06 0.37 21.17
CA THR A 400 -4.86 -0.01 22.35
C THR A 400 -3.95 -0.41 23.53
N LYS A 401 -2.95 -1.29 23.34
CA LYS A 401 -2.02 -1.72 24.41
C LYS A 401 -1.05 -0.61 24.84
N LEU A 402 -0.64 0.25 23.92
CA LEU A 402 0.29 1.37 24.12
C LEU A 402 -0.28 2.54 24.94
N THR A 403 -1.60 2.61 25.12
CA THR A 403 -2.17 3.51 26.15
C THR A 403 -1.65 3.19 27.56
N ASN A 404 -1.22 1.95 27.80
CA ASN A 404 -0.47 1.53 28.98
C ASN A 404 1.05 1.47 28.72
N THR A 405 1.62 2.55 28.17
CA THR A 405 3.06 2.74 28.05
C THR A 405 3.70 2.94 29.43
N LYS A 406 3.91 1.83 30.14
CA LYS A 406 4.85 1.76 31.26
C LYS A 406 6.20 2.33 30.82
N LYS A 407 6.89 3.05 31.70
CA LYS A 407 8.31 3.36 31.49
C LYS A 407 9.11 2.06 31.57
N ILE A 408 9.35 1.43 30.43
CA ILE A 408 10.22 0.27 30.32
C ILE A 408 11.67 0.78 30.45
N ASN A 409 12.30 0.46 31.58
CA ASN A 409 13.71 0.74 31.80
C ASN A 409 14.56 -0.28 31.04
N PHE A 410 14.90 0.04 29.80
CA PHE A 410 15.90 -0.72 29.04
C PHE A 410 17.32 -0.35 29.49
N THR A 411 18.23 -1.32 29.42
CA THR A 411 19.66 -1.14 29.70
C THR A 411 20.45 -1.53 28.47
N GLN A 412 21.37 -0.69 28.02
CA GLN A 412 22.21 -1.04 26.89
C GLN A 412 23.12 -2.22 27.24
N VAL A 413 23.17 -3.22 26.35
CA VAL A 413 23.99 -4.43 26.51
C VAL A 413 25.08 -4.42 25.45
N ASN A 414 26.29 -4.82 25.86
CA ASN A 414 27.37 -5.14 24.93
C ASN A 414 27.37 -6.65 24.68
N LEU A 415 27.58 -7.07 23.44
CA LEU A 415 27.59 -8.48 23.06
C LEU A 415 28.95 -8.82 22.44
N SER A 416 29.63 -9.83 22.99
CA SER A 416 30.72 -10.51 22.28
C SER A 416 30.10 -11.69 21.55
N ILE A 417 30.13 -11.67 20.22
CA ILE A 417 29.44 -12.63 19.36
C ILE A 417 30.49 -13.37 18.54
N SER A 418 30.36 -14.68 18.44
CA SER A 418 31.21 -15.51 17.58
C SER A 418 30.45 -16.78 17.21
N SER A 419 30.71 -17.31 16.02
CA SER A 419 30.16 -18.59 15.60
C SER A 419 31.25 -19.59 15.25
N SER A 420 30.83 -20.83 15.04
CA SER A 420 31.64 -21.92 14.53
C SER A 420 30.75 -22.88 13.77
N GLU A 421 31.25 -23.46 12.70
CA GLU A 421 30.54 -24.45 11.91
C GLU A 421 31.46 -25.60 11.52
N THR A 422 30.87 -26.74 11.13
CA THR A 422 31.53 -27.82 10.40
C THR A 422 30.50 -28.62 9.61
N MET A 423 30.91 -29.16 8.47
CA MET A 423 30.15 -30.18 7.73
C MET A 423 29.97 -31.48 8.54
N GLY A 424 30.80 -31.67 9.57
CA GLY A 424 30.70 -32.74 10.55
C GLY A 424 30.94 -34.12 9.93
N ARG A 425 29.87 -34.92 9.81
CA ARG A 425 29.92 -36.27 9.20
C ARG A 425 29.08 -36.42 7.94
N ARG A 426 28.45 -35.34 7.46
CA ARG A 426 27.72 -35.30 6.17
C ARG A 426 28.70 -35.22 5.00
N GLN A 427 28.19 -35.42 3.78
CA GLN A 427 28.93 -35.23 2.53
C GLN A 427 28.88 -33.78 2.03
N GLU A 428 27.82 -33.06 2.38
CA GLU A 428 27.56 -31.67 2.01
C GLU A 428 27.29 -30.81 3.25
N MET A 429 27.45 -29.50 3.10
CA MET A 429 27.12 -28.49 4.11
C MET A 429 25.84 -27.76 3.66
N GLU A 430 24.69 -28.09 4.26
CA GLU A 430 23.38 -27.48 3.97
C GLU A 430 23.06 -26.34 4.96
N ASP A 431 23.65 -26.39 6.16
CA ASP A 431 23.68 -25.34 7.19
C ASP A 431 24.22 -23.98 6.67
N VAL A 432 23.57 -22.87 7.07
CA VAL A 432 24.10 -21.49 6.92
C VAL A 432 23.76 -20.57 8.09
N GLN A 433 24.50 -19.46 8.22
CA GLN A 433 24.38 -18.50 9.32
C GLN A 433 24.35 -17.05 8.82
N CYS A 434 23.65 -16.15 9.53
CA CYS A 434 23.68 -14.71 9.27
C CYS A 434 23.82 -13.93 10.59
N ILE A 435 24.80 -13.01 10.67
CA ILE A 435 25.10 -12.21 11.86
C ILE A 435 25.24 -10.74 11.48
N ILE A 436 24.30 -9.90 11.92
CA ILE A 436 24.29 -8.46 11.67
C ILE A 436 24.32 -7.72 13.01
N GLN A 437 25.53 -7.36 13.46
CA GLN A 437 25.75 -6.68 14.76
C GLN A 437 25.27 -5.23 14.81
N ASP A 438 25.17 -4.55 13.65
CA ASP A 438 24.50 -3.26 13.53
C ASP A 438 23.26 -3.39 12.64
N PHE A 439 22.27 -4.14 13.14
CA PHE A 439 21.02 -4.36 12.44
C PHE A 439 20.20 -3.05 12.33
N LEU A 440 20.30 -2.17 13.33
CA LEU A 440 19.71 -0.83 13.27
C LEU A 440 20.27 -0.04 12.08
N GLY A 441 21.60 -0.02 11.92
CA GLY A 441 22.25 0.62 10.79
C GLY A 441 21.88 -0.03 9.45
N PHE A 442 21.74 -1.36 9.40
CA PHE A 442 21.25 -2.08 8.23
C PHE A 442 19.83 -1.64 7.84
N ARG A 443 18.86 -1.71 8.75
CA ARG A 443 17.45 -1.36 8.45
C ARG A 443 17.26 0.13 8.18
N MET A 444 18.01 1.02 8.83
CA MET A 444 17.94 2.46 8.57
C MET A 444 18.51 2.82 7.18
N ARG A 445 19.66 2.24 6.79
CA ARG A 445 20.18 2.38 5.41
C ARG A 445 19.18 1.87 4.37
N ARG A 446 18.56 0.72 4.61
CA ARG A 446 17.54 0.13 3.72
C ARG A 446 16.30 1.02 3.57
N ALA A 447 15.90 1.75 4.62
CA ALA A 447 14.81 2.73 4.56
C ALA A 447 15.20 4.08 3.92
N GLY A 448 16.46 4.27 3.51
CA GLY A 448 16.97 5.57 3.04
C GLY A 448 17.12 6.61 4.16
N LEU A 449 17.16 6.19 5.42
CA LEU A 449 17.18 7.07 6.59
C LEU A 449 18.55 7.10 7.29
N PRO A 450 19.00 8.26 7.80
CA PRO A 450 20.22 8.36 8.58
C PRO A 450 20.06 7.69 9.96
N LYS A 451 21.08 6.96 10.41
CA LYS A 451 21.13 6.39 11.77
C LYS A 451 21.39 7.50 12.80
N THR A 452 20.32 8.14 13.27
CA THR A 452 20.35 9.18 14.32
C THR A 452 20.32 8.63 15.75
N GLN A 453 19.90 7.36 15.90
CA GLN A 453 19.71 6.70 17.19
C GLN A 453 20.99 6.00 17.66
N LYS A 454 21.30 6.11 18.96
CA LYS A 454 22.39 5.39 19.64
C LYS A 454 22.06 3.93 19.99
N GLN A 455 20.89 3.45 19.58
CA GLN A 455 20.39 2.14 19.97
C GLN A 455 21.24 1.00 19.38
N LYS A 456 21.36 -0.10 20.13
CA LYS A 456 21.92 -1.37 19.67
C LYS A 456 20.79 -2.33 19.30
N GLU A 457 20.79 -2.76 18.04
CA GLU A 457 20.00 -3.86 17.53
C GLU A 457 20.95 -4.83 16.83
N THR A 458 20.87 -6.12 17.18
CA THR A 458 21.65 -7.20 16.56
C THR A 458 20.69 -8.27 16.06
N LEU A 459 20.82 -8.69 14.79
CA LEU A 459 20.10 -9.84 14.24
C LEU A 459 21.05 -11.01 14.07
N LEU A 460 20.61 -12.18 14.53
CA LEU A 460 21.28 -13.47 14.38
C LEU A 460 20.28 -14.44 13.74
N CYS A 461 20.69 -15.17 12.71
CA CYS A 461 19.92 -16.23 12.10
C CYS A 461 20.81 -17.46 11.88
N LEU A 462 20.24 -18.64 12.05
CA LEU A 462 20.83 -19.92 11.64
C LEU A 462 19.73 -20.71 10.92
N PHE A 463 20.07 -21.21 9.73
CA PHE A 463 19.16 -21.90 8.83
C PHE A 463 19.79 -23.25 8.47
N ASP A 464 19.29 -24.31 9.08
CA ASP A 464 19.68 -25.70 8.82
C ASP A 464 18.87 -26.21 7.61
N GLY A 465 19.53 -26.38 6.47
CA GLY A 465 18.91 -26.76 5.20
C GLY A 465 18.81 -28.27 5.01
N HIS A 466 17.80 -28.74 4.26
CA HIS A 466 17.67 -30.18 3.96
C HIS A 466 17.15 -30.45 2.55
N GLY A 467 17.83 -31.37 1.85
CA GLY A 467 17.51 -31.74 0.47
C GLY A 467 18.05 -30.74 -0.56
N GLY A 468 19.00 -29.90 -0.16
CA GLY A 468 19.59 -28.82 -0.94
C GLY A 468 19.91 -27.59 -0.06
N ARG A 469 20.98 -26.89 -0.42
CA ARG A 469 21.41 -25.63 0.21
C ARG A 469 20.67 -24.40 -0.36
N ASP A 470 19.89 -24.56 -1.43
CA ASP A 470 19.18 -23.47 -2.12
C ASP A 470 18.17 -22.75 -1.22
N CYS A 471 17.47 -23.48 -0.34
CA CYS A 471 16.55 -22.87 0.62
C CYS A 471 17.28 -22.03 1.68
N SER A 472 18.31 -22.60 2.30
CA SER A 472 19.05 -21.96 3.39
C SER A 472 19.89 -20.76 2.90
N GLU A 473 20.57 -20.87 1.76
CA GLU A 473 21.32 -19.78 1.13
C GLU A 473 20.43 -18.62 0.66
N ALA A 474 19.24 -18.92 0.12
CA ALA A 474 18.23 -17.90 -0.18
C ALA A 474 17.77 -17.17 1.10
N LEU A 475 17.51 -17.91 2.19
CA LEU A 475 17.17 -17.33 3.50
C LEU A 475 18.28 -16.42 4.05
N GLN A 476 19.54 -16.85 4.01
CA GLN A 476 20.70 -16.04 4.42
C GLN A 476 20.73 -14.69 3.69
N THR A 477 20.35 -14.70 2.41
CA THR A 477 20.37 -13.54 1.52
C THR A 477 19.17 -12.61 1.73
N CYS A 478 17.94 -13.13 1.75
CA CYS A 478 16.72 -12.31 1.73
C CYS A 478 16.15 -12.01 3.13
N PHE A 479 16.24 -12.95 4.09
CA PHE A 479 15.50 -12.89 5.35
C PHE A 479 15.81 -11.62 6.19
N PRO A 480 17.07 -11.16 6.32
CA PRO A 480 17.36 -9.94 7.07
C PRO A 480 16.67 -8.68 6.52
N ALA A 481 16.45 -8.63 5.20
CA ALA A 481 15.74 -7.53 4.56
C ALA A 481 14.24 -7.52 4.92
N PHE A 482 13.62 -8.70 5.05
CA PHE A 482 12.23 -8.82 5.48
C PHE A 482 12.03 -8.45 6.95
N VAL A 483 12.92 -8.88 7.84
CA VAL A 483 12.90 -8.44 9.25
C VAL A 483 13.03 -6.92 9.34
N ALA A 484 13.95 -6.34 8.56
CA ALA A 484 14.17 -4.90 8.50
C ALA A 484 12.91 -4.14 8.02
N ASP A 485 12.25 -4.62 6.97
CA ASP A 485 11.05 -4.00 6.41
C ASP A 485 9.84 -4.13 7.33
N CYS A 486 9.62 -5.29 7.95
CA CYS A 486 8.51 -5.48 8.89
C CYS A 486 8.66 -4.55 10.10
N ILE A 487 9.86 -4.45 10.68
CA ILE A 487 10.14 -3.52 11.79
C ILE A 487 10.01 -2.07 11.33
N ASN A 488 10.65 -1.69 10.21
CA ASN A 488 10.56 -0.32 9.70
C ASN A 488 9.12 0.10 9.39
N SER A 489 8.27 -0.82 8.91
CA SER A 489 6.85 -0.58 8.67
C SER A 489 6.09 -0.34 9.97
N VAL A 490 6.24 -1.23 10.96
CA VAL A 490 5.64 -1.06 12.30
C VAL A 490 6.06 0.26 12.93
N MET A 491 7.37 0.55 12.94
CA MET A 491 7.94 1.80 13.45
C MET A 491 7.36 3.05 12.76
N LYS A 492 7.15 3.00 11.44
CA LYS A 492 6.57 4.10 10.65
C LYS A 492 5.08 4.32 10.96
N ALA A 493 4.33 3.26 11.23
CA ALA A 493 2.89 3.33 11.55
C ALA A 493 2.60 3.70 13.01
N THR A 494 3.44 3.26 13.95
CA THR A 494 3.28 3.58 15.38
C THR A 494 3.87 4.93 15.78
N GLY A 495 4.76 5.50 14.94
CA GLY A 495 5.54 6.69 15.28
C GLY A 495 6.60 6.45 16.36
N PHE A 496 6.98 5.19 16.62
CA PHE A 496 7.99 4.88 17.63
C PHE A 496 9.35 5.51 17.33
N SER A 497 9.99 5.99 18.38
CA SER A 497 11.38 6.45 18.38
C SER A 497 12.42 5.34 18.60
N SER A 498 11.99 4.15 19.05
CA SER A 498 12.85 2.99 19.26
C SER A 498 12.07 1.68 19.13
N SER A 499 12.70 0.64 18.59
CA SER A 499 12.12 -0.72 18.48
C SER A 499 11.83 -1.36 19.84
N VAL A 500 12.48 -0.90 20.92
CA VAL A 500 12.20 -1.34 22.30
C VAL A 500 10.81 -0.89 22.81
N GLN A 501 10.14 -0.01 22.07
CA GLN A 501 8.78 0.44 22.33
C GLN A 501 7.72 -0.51 21.71
N ILE A 502 8.13 -1.45 20.84
CA ILE A 502 7.26 -2.49 20.28
C ILE A 502 6.90 -3.48 21.42
N PRO A 503 5.62 -3.58 21.82
CA PRO A 503 5.13 -4.52 22.82
C PRO A 503 5.53 -5.97 22.51
N GLU A 504 5.80 -6.75 23.56
CA GLU A 504 6.26 -8.14 23.47
C GLU A 504 5.35 -9.00 22.57
N ASP A 505 4.03 -8.84 22.68
CA ASP A 505 3.01 -9.55 21.91
C ASP A 505 3.02 -9.26 20.40
N ALA A 506 3.48 -8.08 19.97
CA ALA A 506 3.52 -7.71 18.57
C ALA A 506 4.63 -8.44 17.79
N TRP A 507 5.64 -8.98 18.49
CA TRP A 507 6.75 -9.68 17.85
C TRP A 507 6.35 -11.03 17.25
N GLU A 508 5.37 -11.74 17.83
CA GLU A 508 4.81 -12.96 17.23
C GLU A 508 4.21 -12.67 15.86
N VAL A 509 3.50 -11.53 15.75
CA VAL A 509 2.89 -11.05 14.51
C VAL A 509 3.96 -10.60 13.51
N ILE A 510 4.95 -9.82 13.94
CA ILE A 510 6.07 -9.34 13.08
C ILE A 510 6.85 -10.51 12.50
N PHE A 511 7.25 -11.48 13.31
CA PHE A 511 8.01 -12.63 12.83
C PHE A 511 7.15 -13.61 12.03
N THR A 512 5.89 -13.86 12.38
CA THR A 512 5.00 -14.67 11.54
C THR A 512 4.81 -14.04 10.15
N ASN A 513 4.63 -12.72 10.08
CA ASN A 513 4.53 -11.96 8.83
C ASN A 513 5.82 -12.06 7.99
N CYS A 514 6.98 -11.92 8.64
CA CYS A 514 8.29 -12.09 8.01
C CYS A 514 8.50 -13.51 7.47
N PHE A 515 8.24 -14.55 8.27
CA PHE A 515 8.42 -15.94 7.88
C PHE A 515 7.49 -16.31 6.70
N VAL A 516 6.20 -15.96 6.76
CA VAL A 516 5.24 -16.23 5.68
C VAL A 516 5.61 -15.51 4.37
N LYS A 517 5.98 -14.22 4.42
CA LYS A 517 6.36 -13.48 3.21
C LYS A 517 7.64 -13.97 2.56
N VAL A 518 8.63 -14.37 3.37
CA VAL A 518 9.86 -14.98 2.86
C VAL A 518 9.56 -16.33 2.22
N ASP A 519 8.74 -17.17 2.85
CA ASP A 519 8.30 -18.46 2.28
C ASP A 519 7.54 -18.31 0.96
N GLN A 520 6.65 -17.31 0.85
CA GLN A 520 5.99 -16.92 -0.40
C GLN A 520 7.00 -16.50 -1.49
N GLN A 521 8.10 -15.82 -1.14
CA GLN A 521 9.17 -15.52 -2.10
C GLN A 521 9.99 -16.75 -2.49
N LEU A 522 10.31 -17.64 -1.55
CA LEU A 522 10.98 -18.91 -1.83
C LEU A 522 10.13 -19.78 -2.78
N GLN A 523 8.80 -19.73 -2.63
CA GLN A 523 7.85 -20.36 -3.55
C GLN A 523 7.86 -19.69 -4.93
N ALA A 524 7.86 -18.36 -4.99
CA ALA A 524 7.87 -17.60 -6.23
C ALA A 524 9.16 -17.77 -7.06
N ILE A 525 10.29 -18.08 -6.42
CA ILE A 525 11.55 -18.44 -7.09
C ILE A 525 11.74 -19.97 -7.24
N ASN A 526 10.73 -20.77 -6.86
CA ASN A 526 10.67 -22.22 -7.01
C ASN A 526 11.82 -23.00 -6.33
N VAL A 527 12.20 -22.61 -5.10
CA VAL A 527 13.09 -23.39 -4.22
C VAL A 527 12.54 -24.80 -4.03
N GLN A 528 13.41 -25.81 -4.09
CA GLN A 528 13.00 -27.23 -3.98
C GLN A 528 13.31 -27.83 -2.61
N ALA A 529 14.40 -27.42 -1.98
CA ALA A 529 14.77 -27.87 -0.64
C ALA A 529 13.86 -27.29 0.46
N GLY A 530 14.02 -27.81 1.67
CA GLY A 530 13.51 -27.18 2.89
C GLY A 530 14.63 -26.55 3.72
N SER A 531 14.23 -25.76 4.72
CA SER A 531 15.16 -25.27 5.75
C SER A 531 14.43 -24.98 7.05
N THR A 532 15.05 -25.32 8.17
CA THR A 532 14.69 -24.74 9.47
C THR A 532 15.12 -23.26 9.51
N GLY A 533 14.69 -22.54 10.53
CA GLY A 533 15.19 -21.19 10.81
C GLY A 533 15.00 -20.81 12.26
N VAL A 534 16.11 -20.79 13.01
CA VAL A 534 16.17 -20.20 14.35
C VAL A 534 16.74 -18.78 14.24
N VAL A 535 15.99 -17.81 14.75
CA VAL A 535 16.29 -16.38 14.64
C VAL A 535 16.26 -15.76 16.03
N ILE A 536 17.21 -14.84 16.28
CA ILE A 536 17.26 -14.01 17.47
C ILE A 536 17.51 -12.55 17.05
N LEU A 537 16.60 -11.66 17.42
CA LEU A 537 16.78 -10.21 17.37
C LEU A 537 17.00 -9.72 18.80
N ILE A 538 18.11 -9.04 19.06
CA ILE A 538 18.41 -8.45 20.37
C ILE A 538 18.31 -6.93 20.25
N VAL A 539 17.46 -6.32 21.08
CA VAL A 539 17.16 -4.88 21.12
C VAL A 539 17.50 -4.37 22.53
N GLU A 540 18.67 -3.75 22.68
CA GLU A 540 19.27 -3.45 24.00
C GLU A 540 19.32 -4.69 24.92
N ASN A 541 18.45 -4.79 25.93
CA ASN A 541 18.31 -5.94 26.83
C ASN A 541 17.05 -6.80 26.59
N LEU A 542 16.28 -6.53 25.54
CA LEU A 542 15.19 -7.39 25.09
C LEU A 542 15.72 -8.39 24.05
N VAL A 543 15.53 -9.68 24.30
CA VAL A 543 15.78 -10.77 23.35
C VAL A 543 14.43 -11.18 22.77
N ILE A 544 14.30 -11.13 21.44
CA ILE A 544 13.16 -11.65 20.71
C ILE A 544 13.64 -12.87 19.91
N GLN A 545 13.00 -14.01 20.12
CA GLN A 545 13.35 -15.30 19.52
C GLN A 545 12.22 -15.73 18.58
N ALA A 546 12.52 -16.16 17.36
CA ALA A 546 11.55 -16.80 16.46
C ALA A 546 12.14 -18.10 15.88
N ASN A 547 11.42 -19.22 15.99
CA ASN A 547 11.90 -20.53 15.53
C ASN A 547 10.90 -21.26 14.62
N CYS A 548 11.38 -21.82 13.52
CA CYS A 548 10.65 -22.74 12.66
C CYS A 548 11.53 -23.97 12.40
N GLY A 549 11.02 -25.18 12.68
CA GLY A 549 11.83 -26.40 12.71
C GLY A 549 12.42 -26.71 14.09
N ASP A 550 13.52 -27.43 14.14
CA ASP A 550 14.12 -28.07 15.31
C ASP A 550 15.56 -27.63 15.65
N SER A 551 16.12 -26.69 14.89
CA SER A 551 17.13 -25.77 15.43
C SER A 551 16.62 -25.13 16.75
N ARG A 552 17.51 -24.86 17.70
CA ARG A 552 17.14 -24.40 19.06
C ARG A 552 18.01 -23.23 19.53
N ALA A 553 17.43 -22.36 20.37
CA ALA A 553 18.07 -21.27 21.08
C ALA A 553 17.95 -21.45 22.60
N VAL A 554 19.06 -21.27 23.32
CA VAL A 554 19.19 -21.50 24.77
C VAL A 554 19.99 -20.37 25.41
N LEU A 555 19.49 -19.83 26.51
CA LEU A 555 20.18 -18.85 27.37
C LEU A 555 20.79 -19.54 28.60
N SER A 556 21.90 -19.02 29.10
CA SER A 556 22.64 -19.56 30.26
C SER A 556 22.96 -18.50 31.29
N ARG A 557 22.78 -18.86 32.57
CA ARG A 557 22.89 -17.99 33.76
C ARG A 557 24.15 -18.23 34.58
N ASP A 558 24.47 -17.28 35.46
CA ASP A 558 25.70 -17.29 36.25
C ASP A 558 25.78 -18.37 37.35
N HIS A 559 26.98 -18.50 37.92
CA HIS A 559 27.28 -19.46 38.97
C HIS A 559 26.56 -19.21 40.31
N THR A 560 25.83 -18.10 40.50
CA THR A 560 24.99 -17.92 41.71
C THR A 560 23.78 -18.85 41.65
N VAL A 561 23.23 -19.06 40.46
CA VAL A 561 22.14 -20.03 40.21
C VAL A 561 22.63 -21.46 40.41
N MET A 562 23.83 -21.80 39.89
CA MET A 562 24.46 -23.11 40.17
C MET A 562 24.55 -23.39 41.68
N LYS A 563 25.03 -22.42 42.46
CA LYS A 563 25.22 -22.57 43.91
C LYS A 563 23.89 -22.72 44.67
N GLN A 564 22.83 -22.05 44.22
CA GLN A 564 21.49 -22.20 44.79
C GLN A 564 20.94 -23.62 44.56
N ASN A 565 21.25 -24.21 43.41
CA ASN A 565 20.81 -25.57 43.05
C ASN A 565 21.83 -26.68 43.45
N GLY A 566 22.84 -26.35 44.26
CA GLY A 566 23.85 -27.31 44.73
C GLY A 566 24.82 -27.84 43.66
N LEU A 567 24.83 -27.26 42.46
CA LEU A 567 25.69 -27.68 41.34
C LEU A 567 27.09 -27.06 41.47
N HIS A 568 28.14 -27.89 41.37
CA HIS A 568 29.53 -27.43 41.32
C HIS A 568 30.18 -27.75 39.96
N PRO A 569 30.83 -26.78 39.27
CA PRO A 569 31.40 -27.02 37.94
C PRO A 569 32.37 -28.20 37.85
N SER A 570 33.16 -28.45 38.89
CA SER A 570 34.14 -29.56 38.92
C SER A 570 33.53 -30.93 39.24
N GLN A 571 32.22 -31.01 39.48
CA GLN A 571 31.47 -32.25 39.74
C GLN A 571 30.49 -32.56 38.59
N TYR A 572 30.26 -31.59 37.71
CA TYR A 572 29.38 -31.75 36.56
C TYR A 572 30.04 -32.62 35.48
N THR A 573 29.33 -33.64 35.01
CA THR A 573 29.79 -34.55 33.96
C THR A 573 28.80 -34.50 32.80
N ILE A 574 29.25 -33.98 31.65
CA ILE A 574 28.49 -33.96 30.38
C ILE A 574 28.10 -35.40 30.02
N LYS A 575 26.86 -35.62 29.62
CA LYS A 575 26.34 -36.95 29.26
C LYS A 575 25.87 -36.93 27.82
N LYS A 576 26.22 -37.96 27.05
CA LYS A 576 25.61 -38.14 25.73
C LYS A 576 24.09 -38.24 25.91
N LYS A 577 23.32 -37.36 25.27
CA LYS A 577 21.84 -37.45 25.27
C LYS A 577 21.47 -38.81 24.67
N ASN A 578 20.86 -39.69 25.47
CA ASN A 578 20.26 -40.91 24.93
C ASN A 578 19.11 -40.50 24.01
N ARG A 579 19.00 -41.11 22.83
CA ARG A 579 17.84 -40.93 21.95
C ARG A 579 16.60 -41.54 22.61
N VAL A 580 15.86 -40.71 23.33
CA VAL A 580 14.62 -41.01 24.05
C VAL A 580 13.49 -40.17 23.47
N GLY A 581 12.26 -40.66 23.56
CA GLY A 581 11.07 -40.10 22.89
C GLY A 581 10.43 -38.89 23.60
N PRO A 582 9.09 -38.71 23.54
CA PRO A 582 8.50 -37.45 23.06
C PRO A 582 8.54 -36.22 23.99
N ASP A 583 9.11 -36.32 25.19
CA ASP A 583 8.74 -35.50 26.34
C ASP A 583 9.67 -34.29 26.58
N ASP A 584 9.97 -33.53 25.52
CA ASP A 584 10.72 -32.26 25.55
C ASP A 584 9.75 -31.06 25.74
N SER A 585 8.78 -31.20 26.66
CA SER A 585 7.68 -30.24 26.89
C SER A 585 8.05 -29.09 27.85
N ILE A 586 7.62 -27.86 27.53
CA ILE A 586 7.83 -26.68 28.40
C ILE A 586 6.94 -26.82 29.65
N SER A 587 7.54 -26.81 30.83
CA SER A 587 6.83 -26.86 32.11
C SER A 587 5.99 -25.60 32.36
N GLU A 588 4.67 -25.71 32.19
CA GLU A 588 3.75 -24.61 32.49
C GLU A 588 3.59 -24.44 34.01
N VAL A 589 4.37 -23.51 34.58
CA VAL A 589 4.29 -23.13 36.00
C VAL A 589 2.96 -22.45 36.28
N SER A 590 1.97 -23.24 36.70
CA SER A 590 0.70 -22.75 37.22
C SER A 590 0.88 -22.26 38.67
N SER A 591 0.20 -21.16 39.02
CA SER A 591 0.26 -20.54 40.35
C SER A 591 -1.08 -19.88 40.69
N PRO A 592 -1.43 -19.73 41.97
CA PRO A 592 -2.80 -20.00 42.42
C PRO A 592 -3.79 -18.84 42.28
N LEU A 593 -5.07 -19.20 42.31
CA LEU A 593 -6.21 -18.29 42.36
C LEU A 593 -6.16 -17.36 43.58
N MET A 594 -6.62 -16.13 43.39
CA MET A 594 -7.42 -15.41 44.39
C MET A 594 -8.78 -15.06 43.77
N THR A 595 -9.85 -15.22 44.55
CA THR A 595 -11.23 -15.31 44.05
C THR A 595 -11.98 -13.97 44.12
N GLY A 596 -12.67 -13.63 43.04
CA GLY A 596 -13.61 -12.50 42.97
C GLY A 596 -14.44 -12.60 41.69
N ALA A 597 -15.75 -12.87 41.81
CA ALA A 597 -16.56 -13.34 40.70
C ALA A 597 -17.41 -12.23 40.04
N ALA A 598 -17.37 -12.18 38.71
CA ALA A 598 -18.47 -11.72 37.85
C ALA A 598 -18.38 -12.44 36.49
N SER A 599 -19.51 -12.89 35.94
CA SER A 599 -19.54 -13.72 34.73
C SER A 599 -20.02 -12.93 33.50
N SER A 600 -19.25 -12.99 32.40
CA SER A 600 -19.81 -12.98 31.05
C SER A 600 -18.90 -13.77 30.10
N LYS A 601 -19.47 -14.48 29.12
CA LYS A 601 -18.76 -15.46 28.28
C LYS A 601 -18.60 -14.96 26.83
N HIS A 602 -17.37 -14.69 26.40
CA HIS A 602 -16.99 -14.71 24.98
C HIS A 602 -15.49 -15.07 24.84
N ASN A 603 -15.18 -16.37 24.81
CA ASN A 603 -13.81 -16.85 24.65
C ASN A 603 -13.43 -16.91 23.16
N LEU A 604 -12.84 -15.83 22.63
CA LEU A 604 -11.87 -15.95 21.53
C LEU A 604 -10.54 -16.38 22.13
N SER A 605 -10.18 -17.65 21.94
CA SER A 605 -8.91 -18.21 22.40
C SER A 605 -7.76 -17.76 21.49
N CYS A 606 -7.33 -16.50 21.61
CA CYS A 606 -5.97 -16.14 21.22
C CYS A 606 -5.01 -17.08 21.95
N ARG A 607 -4.08 -17.71 21.22
CA ARG A 607 -3.06 -18.55 21.83
C ARG A 607 -2.23 -17.70 22.78
N SER A 608 -1.94 -18.24 23.97
CA SER A 608 -1.30 -17.48 25.04
C SER A 608 0.15 -17.14 24.66
N PHE A 609 0.44 -15.85 24.51
CA PHE A 609 1.80 -15.34 24.39
C PHE A 609 2.66 -15.84 25.57
N LYS A 610 3.71 -16.62 25.29
CA LYS A 610 4.53 -17.26 26.34
C LYS A 610 5.74 -16.40 26.71
N GLN A 611 5.52 -15.49 27.66
CA GLN A 611 6.63 -14.86 28.39
C GLN A 611 7.38 -15.92 29.20
N ILE A 612 8.69 -16.07 28.95
CA ILE A 612 9.51 -17.14 29.55
C ILE A 612 9.96 -16.71 30.95
N SER A 613 9.07 -16.85 31.93
CA SER A 613 9.31 -16.54 33.34
C SER A 613 9.84 -17.77 34.09
N VAL A 614 11.16 -17.94 34.09
CA VAL A 614 11.85 -19.07 34.72
C VAL A 614 12.72 -18.57 35.87
N GLN A 615 12.27 -18.74 37.12
CA GLN A 615 13.10 -18.53 38.32
C GLN A 615 13.80 -19.85 38.71
N GLY A 616 15.11 -19.80 38.91
CA GLY A 616 15.89 -20.89 39.51
C GLY A 616 16.73 -21.74 38.54
N ASP A 617 16.37 -21.83 37.26
CA ASP A 617 17.13 -22.67 36.32
C ASP A 617 18.38 -22.00 35.72
N LEU A 618 19.42 -22.80 35.50
CA LEU A 618 20.71 -22.38 34.94
C LEU A 618 20.62 -22.17 33.43
N SER A 619 19.99 -23.11 32.73
CA SER A 619 19.62 -23.01 31.33
C SER A 619 18.18 -22.50 31.20
N VAL A 620 17.91 -21.69 30.17
CA VAL A 620 16.58 -21.22 29.83
C VAL A 620 16.40 -21.44 28.32
N ARG A 621 15.58 -22.43 27.95
CA ARG A 621 15.24 -22.66 26.56
C ARG A 621 14.38 -21.49 26.05
N LEU A 622 14.84 -20.82 25.00
CA LEU A 622 14.16 -19.65 24.43
C LEU A 622 13.19 -20.02 23.30
N SER A 623 13.45 -21.12 22.60
CA SER A 623 12.69 -21.61 21.44
C SER A 623 11.89 -22.88 21.76
N LYS A 624 10.96 -23.23 20.86
CA LYS A 624 10.35 -24.57 20.80
C LYS A 624 10.80 -25.30 19.53
N ASP A 625 11.31 -26.51 19.68
CA ASP A 625 11.60 -27.43 18.57
C ASP A 625 10.29 -27.96 17.96
N HIS A 626 10.22 -28.15 16.65
CA HIS A 626 8.99 -28.57 15.94
C HIS A 626 9.10 -29.97 15.32
N LYS A 627 9.27 -31.00 16.15
CA LYS A 627 9.31 -32.41 15.69
C LYS A 627 7.89 -32.99 15.50
N PRO A 628 7.56 -33.72 14.41
CA PRO A 628 6.18 -34.19 14.10
C PRO A 628 5.51 -35.07 15.14
N PHE A 629 6.28 -35.80 15.96
CA PHE A 629 5.73 -36.66 17.01
C PHE A 629 5.17 -35.89 18.22
N GLN A 630 5.43 -34.58 18.33
CA GLN A 630 4.90 -33.76 19.42
C GLN A 630 3.38 -33.63 19.33
N ASP A 631 2.71 -33.67 20.47
CA ASP A 631 1.26 -33.80 20.55
C ASP A 631 0.49 -32.61 19.94
N GLU A 632 1.06 -31.39 19.98
CA GLU A 632 0.51 -30.20 19.31
C GLU A 632 0.70 -30.25 17.79
N GLU A 633 1.90 -30.60 17.32
CA GLU A 633 2.23 -30.61 15.89
C GLU A 633 1.59 -31.78 15.17
N LYS A 634 1.49 -32.95 15.80
CA LYS A 634 0.73 -34.09 15.28
C LYS A 634 -0.74 -33.71 15.06
N LYS A 635 -1.40 -33.11 16.05
CA LYS A 635 -2.80 -32.64 15.94
C LYS A 635 -2.98 -31.56 14.87
N ARG A 636 -1.94 -30.74 14.63
CA ARG A 636 -1.93 -29.78 13.50
C ARG A 636 -1.81 -30.49 12.16
N ILE A 637 -0.82 -31.36 11.99
CA ILE A 637 -0.57 -32.15 10.76
C ILE A 637 -1.82 -32.95 10.37
N GLU A 638 -2.45 -33.65 11.32
CA GLU A 638 -3.65 -34.46 11.09
C GLU A 638 -4.88 -33.60 10.74
N LYS A 639 -5.04 -32.43 11.37
CA LYS A 639 -6.09 -31.45 11.02
C LYS A 639 -5.88 -30.86 9.62
N ASP A 640 -4.63 -30.64 9.23
CA ASP A 640 -4.23 -30.01 7.96
C ASP A 640 -4.06 -31.06 6.84
N GLY A 641 -4.60 -32.28 7.03
CA GLY A 641 -4.73 -33.33 6.00
C GLY A 641 -3.53 -34.28 5.86
N GLY A 642 -2.48 -34.10 6.67
CA GLY A 642 -1.33 -35.00 6.73
C GLY A 642 -1.48 -36.11 7.76
N PHE A 643 -0.38 -36.85 7.98
CA PHE A 643 -0.28 -37.86 9.04
C PHE A 643 1.16 -37.92 9.59
N VAL A 644 1.34 -38.58 10.73
CA VAL A 644 2.66 -38.78 11.37
C VAL A 644 2.92 -40.26 11.57
N THR A 645 3.96 -40.78 10.89
CA THR A 645 4.34 -42.21 10.92
C THR A 645 5.84 -42.30 11.20
N ASN A 646 6.25 -43.24 12.07
CA ASN A 646 7.66 -43.40 12.50
C ASN A 646 8.31 -42.10 13.00
N GLY A 647 7.51 -41.21 13.63
CA GLY A 647 7.94 -39.89 14.10
C GLY A 647 8.14 -38.83 13.02
N ARG A 648 7.88 -39.15 11.74
CA ARG A 648 8.08 -38.28 10.57
C ARG A 648 6.75 -37.80 9.98
N LEU A 649 6.74 -36.56 9.50
CA LEU A 649 5.64 -35.97 8.74
C LEU A 649 5.50 -36.72 7.41
N LEU A 650 4.29 -37.22 7.14
CA LEU A 650 3.96 -38.11 6.02
C LEU A 650 4.86 -39.37 5.94
N GLY A 651 5.53 -39.74 7.04
CA GLY A 651 6.56 -40.79 7.08
C GLY A 651 7.92 -40.38 6.50
N ILE A 652 8.05 -39.17 5.95
CA ILE A 652 9.23 -38.72 5.17
C ILE A 652 10.08 -37.72 5.98
N VAL A 653 9.51 -36.57 6.39
CA VAL A 653 10.30 -35.44 6.91
C VAL A 653 10.41 -35.46 8.44
N SER A 654 11.60 -35.15 8.98
CA SER A 654 11.89 -35.16 10.43
C SER A 654 11.44 -33.90 11.18
N VAL A 655 11.20 -32.79 10.47
CA VAL A 655 10.54 -31.59 10.98
C VAL A 655 9.04 -31.59 10.65
N SER A 656 8.28 -30.84 11.44
CA SER A 656 6.87 -30.50 11.16
C SER A 656 6.68 -29.06 10.67
N ARG A 657 7.70 -28.22 10.82
CA ARG A 657 7.71 -26.83 10.37
C ARG A 657 9.02 -26.48 9.69
N SER A 658 8.96 -25.74 8.59
CA SER A 658 10.11 -25.31 7.79
C SER A 658 9.72 -24.21 6.78
N PHE A 659 10.73 -23.51 6.28
CA PHE A 659 10.70 -22.81 4.99
C PHE A 659 10.91 -23.81 3.84
N GLY A 660 10.52 -23.44 2.62
CA GLY A 660 10.66 -24.34 1.47
C GLY A 660 9.68 -25.50 1.58
N ASP A 661 10.07 -26.75 1.27
CA ASP A 661 9.24 -27.95 1.52
C ASP A 661 7.82 -27.90 0.89
N PHE A 662 7.63 -27.19 -0.22
CA PHE A 662 6.29 -26.88 -0.77
C PHE A 662 5.45 -28.13 -1.09
N ASN A 663 6.11 -29.23 -1.48
CA ASN A 663 5.49 -30.54 -1.73
C ASN A 663 4.79 -31.16 -0.50
N TYR A 664 5.05 -30.63 0.71
CA TYR A 664 4.49 -31.13 1.97
C TYR A 664 3.49 -30.16 2.61
N LYS A 665 3.21 -28.99 2.01
CA LYS A 665 2.22 -28.02 2.54
C LYS A 665 0.80 -28.42 2.12
N PRO A 666 -0.23 -28.18 2.95
CA PRO A 666 -0.24 -27.41 4.20
C PRO A 666 0.15 -28.20 5.46
N ALA A 667 0.42 -29.50 5.38
CA ALA A 667 0.82 -30.31 6.54
C ALA A 667 2.15 -29.82 7.14
N MET A 668 3.10 -29.42 6.30
CA MET A 668 4.27 -28.62 6.67
C MET A 668 3.87 -27.14 6.81
N SER A 669 4.30 -26.48 7.88
CA SER A 669 3.95 -25.08 8.17
C SER A 669 5.19 -24.21 8.35
N VAL A 670 5.16 -22.96 7.89
CA VAL A 670 6.26 -22.00 8.11
C VAL A 670 6.03 -21.05 9.30
N ILE A 671 4.91 -21.20 10.00
CA ILE A 671 4.56 -20.35 11.15
C ILE A 671 5.56 -20.58 12.28
N PRO A 672 6.29 -19.57 12.78
CA PRO A 672 7.24 -19.76 13.86
C PRO A 672 6.58 -19.95 15.23
N PHE A 673 7.31 -20.52 16.18
CA PHE A 673 7.15 -20.21 17.59
C PHE A 673 7.92 -18.92 17.88
N VAL A 674 7.34 -17.97 18.63
CA VAL A 674 7.99 -16.70 18.95
C VAL A 674 7.93 -16.44 20.46
N SER A 675 9.02 -15.94 21.04
CA SER A 675 9.08 -15.54 22.46
C SER A 675 9.82 -14.21 22.64
N CYS A 676 9.52 -13.54 23.75
CA CYS A 676 10.29 -12.39 24.24
C CYS A 676 10.86 -12.71 25.63
N TYR A 677 12.09 -12.26 25.88
CA TYR A 677 12.78 -12.44 27.14
C TYR A 677 13.65 -11.22 27.47
N TRP A 678 13.43 -10.62 28.66
CA TRP A 678 14.24 -9.51 29.16
C TRP A 678 15.46 -10.05 29.93
N LEU A 679 16.66 -9.63 29.56
CA LEU A 679 17.91 -10.08 30.19
C LEU A 679 18.02 -9.65 31.66
N GLN A 680 17.82 -10.61 32.55
CA GLN A 680 17.99 -10.51 34.00
C GLN A 680 19.46 -10.38 34.36
N LYS A 681 19.78 -9.88 35.57
CA LYS A 681 21.17 -9.55 35.97
C LYS A 681 22.16 -10.72 35.85
N ASN A 682 21.68 -11.93 36.13
CA ASN A 682 22.44 -13.18 36.15
C ASN A 682 22.58 -13.87 34.79
N ASP A 683 21.94 -13.38 33.73
CA ASP A 683 22.06 -13.98 32.39
C ASP A 683 23.42 -13.62 31.76
N LEU A 684 24.19 -14.63 31.29
CA LEU A 684 25.57 -14.45 30.81
C LEU A 684 25.80 -14.87 29.36
N TRP A 685 25.05 -15.84 28.84
CA TRP A 685 25.25 -16.35 27.48
C TRP A 685 23.94 -16.65 26.76
N ILE A 686 23.99 -16.62 25.44
CA ILE A 686 22.97 -17.19 24.55
C ILE A 686 23.71 -18.02 23.51
N ALA A 687 23.24 -19.25 23.27
CA ALA A 687 23.63 -20.08 22.12
C ALA A 687 22.41 -20.35 21.23
N MET A 688 22.65 -20.45 19.93
CA MET A 688 21.70 -20.98 18.95
C MET A 688 22.46 -21.90 17.98
N ALA A 689 21.87 -23.06 17.68
CA ALA A 689 22.51 -24.10 16.87
C ALA A 689 21.47 -24.95 16.12
N CYS A 690 21.93 -25.65 15.08
CA CYS A 690 21.18 -26.69 14.37
C CYS A 690 20.99 -27.96 15.25
N ASP A 691 20.15 -28.90 14.81
CA ASP A 691 19.87 -30.10 15.59
C ASP A 691 21.10 -31.04 15.73
N GLY A 692 22.10 -30.88 14.86
CA GLY A 692 23.42 -31.51 14.96
C GLY A 692 24.20 -31.19 16.26
N VAL A 693 23.78 -30.20 17.05
CA VAL A 693 24.17 -30.06 18.48
C VAL A 693 23.15 -30.72 19.40
N TRP A 694 21.87 -30.39 19.23
CA TRP A 694 20.81 -30.65 20.20
C TRP A 694 20.27 -32.08 20.24
N ASP A 695 20.63 -32.91 19.26
CA ASP A 695 20.36 -34.35 19.22
C ASP A 695 21.34 -35.15 20.11
N VAL A 696 22.48 -34.55 20.49
CA VAL A 696 23.53 -35.19 21.33
C VAL A 696 23.85 -34.46 22.64
N LEU A 697 23.62 -33.15 22.71
CA LEU A 697 23.74 -32.30 23.92
C LEU A 697 22.38 -31.79 24.36
N ASP A 698 22.16 -31.71 25.68
CA ASP A 698 21.01 -30.99 26.24
C ASP A 698 21.34 -29.53 26.60
N ASP A 699 20.30 -28.76 26.89
CA ASP A 699 20.37 -27.33 27.23
C ASP A 699 21.25 -27.04 28.46
N GLN A 700 21.33 -27.99 29.40
CA GLN A 700 22.08 -27.88 30.65
C GLN A 700 23.56 -28.18 30.43
N ASP A 701 23.90 -29.23 29.67
CA ASP A 701 25.25 -29.51 29.21
C ASP A 701 25.80 -28.32 28.40
N ALA A 702 24.99 -27.77 27.47
CA ALA A 702 25.37 -26.60 26.70
C ALA A 702 25.61 -25.35 27.57
N ALA A 703 24.75 -25.10 28.57
CA ALA A 703 24.94 -24.03 29.54
C ALA A 703 26.24 -24.18 30.35
N MET A 704 26.54 -25.39 30.81
CA MET A 704 27.77 -25.71 31.54
C MET A 704 29.03 -25.52 30.68
N ILE A 705 28.99 -25.91 29.40
CA ILE A 705 30.10 -25.71 28.44
C ILE A 705 30.36 -24.21 28.22
N MET A 706 29.31 -23.41 28.01
CA MET A 706 29.43 -21.95 27.85
C MET A 706 30.02 -21.26 29.09
N LEU A 707 29.56 -21.64 30.29
CA LEU A 707 30.06 -21.08 31.55
C LEU A 707 31.52 -21.50 31.84
N GLY A 708 31.97 -22.62 31.28
CA GLY A 708 33.37 -23.05 31.23
C GLY A 708 34.23 -22.34 30.17
N CYS A 709 33.79 -21.23 29.57
CA CYS A 709 34.50 -20.50 28.51
C CYS A 709 34.75 -19.02 28.85
N GLN A 710 35.87 -18.49 28.36
CA GLN A 710 36.25 -17.09 28.59
C GLN A 710 35.66 -16.13 27.53
N SER A 711 35.49 -16.59 26.29
CA SER A 711 34.99 -15.81 25.15
C SER A 711 33.90 -16.55 24.37
N ALA A 712 33.13 -15.82 23.56
CA ALA A 712 32.14 -16.39 22.65
C ALA A 712 32.74 -17.39 21.65
N GLN A 713 33.95 -17.09 21.15
CA GLN A 713 34.68 -17.98 20.23
C GLN A 713 35.09 -19.30 20.88
N ALA A 714 35.50 -19.28 22.15
CA ALA A 714 35.78 -20.50 22.90
C ALA A 714 34.48 -21.30 23.18
N ALA A 715 33.35 -20.61 23.39
CA ALA A 715 32.06 -21.24 23.61
C ALA A 715 31.50 -21.92 22.35
N SER A 716 31.48 -21.24 21.19
CA SER A 716 30.98 -21.81 19.94
C SER A 716 31.80 -23.04 19.53
N ILE A 717 33.13 -22.89 19.47
CA ILE A 717 34.05 -23.98 19.12
C ILE A 717 33.86 -25.18 20.06
N LYS A 718 33.79 -25.00 21.38
CA LYS A 718 33.58 -26.13 22.31
C LYS A 718 32.23 -26.81 22.12
N LEU A 719 31.13 -26.07 21.91
CA LEU A 719 29.81 -26.70 21.70
C LEU A 719 29.80 -27.55 20.42
N ARG A 720 30.36 -27.01 19.33
CA ARG A 720 30.51 -27.72 18.05
C ARG A 720 31.38 -28.97 18.20
N ASP A 721 32.56 -28.82 18.80
CA ASP A 721 33.54 -29.90 18.91
C ASP A 721 33.08 -30.98 19.89
N GLU A 722 32.36 -30.61 20.96
CA GLU A 722 31.75 -31.56 21.90
C GLU A 722 30.59 -32.33 21.26
N ALA A 723 29.73 -31.68 20.45
CA ALA A 723 28.71 -32.37 19.67
C ALA A 723 29.34 -33.36 18.66
N TYR A 724 30.44 -32.96 18.01
CA TYR A 724 31.20 -33.87 17.14
C TYR A 724 31.82 -35.04 17.92
N ARG A 725 32.35 -34.79 19.13
CA ARG A 725 32.91 -35.80 20.04
C ARG A 725 31.86 -36.77 20.57
N LEU A 726 30.63 -36.30 20.79
CA LEU A 726 29.47 -37.11 21.17
C LEU A 726 28.83 -37.85 19.98
N GLU A 727 29.52 -37.89 18.85
CA GLU A 727 29.18 -38.66 17.64
C GLU A 727 27.93 -38.13 16.90
N SER A 728 27.70 -36.81 16.91
CA SER A 728 26.71 -36.19 16.02
C SER A 728 26.96 -36.58 14.55
N GLY A 729 25.93 -37.05 13.87
CA GLY A 729 25.99 -37.52 12.48
C GLY A 729 25.89 -36.40 11.43
N ASP A 730 25.80 -35.16 11.87
CA ASP A 730 25.21 -34.09 11.05
C ASP A 730 26.17 -32.94 10.71
N ASN A 731 25.66 -31.91 10.01
CA ASN A 731 26.27 -30.58 10.05
C ASN A 731 26.18 -30.02 11.48
N ILE A 732 27.13 -29.18 11.88
CA ILE A 732 27.18 -28.66 13.26
C ILE A 732 27.54 -27.17 13.24
N SER A 733 26.50 -26.33 13.22
CA SER A 733 26.56 -24.87 13.30
C SER A 733 26.16 -24.34 14.67
N VAL A 734 26.94 -23.39 15.20
CA VAL A 734 26.71 -22.76 16.51
C VAL A 734 27.03 -21.28 16.45
N ILE A 735 26.09 -20.43 16.85
CA ILE A 735 26.33 -19.01 17.15
C ILE A 735 26.25 -18.83 18.68
N CYS A 736 27.32 -18.29 19.27
CA CYS A 736 27.42 -17.97 20.69
C CYS A 736 27.53 -16.47 20.94
N CYS A 737 26.79 -16.00 21.93
CA CYS A 737 26.77 -14.61 22.38
C CYS A 737 27.08 -14.56 23.87
N LYS A 738 28.17 -13.88 24.24
CA LYS A 738 28.47 -13.53 25.63
C LYS A 738 27.87 -12.16 25.94
N ILE A 739 27.03 -12.10 26.96
CA ILE A 739 26.47 -10.85 27.49
C ILE A 739 27.56 -10.15 28.29
N VAL A 740 27.97 -8.98 27.82
CA VAL A 740 28.96 -8.11 28.47
C VAL A 740 28.22 -6.92 29.08
N ARG A 741 28.34 -6.78 30.39
CA ARG A 741 27.79 -5.67 31.18
C ARG A 741 28.96 -4.76 31.60
N GLU A 742 28.69 -3.47 31.65
CA GLU A 742 29.60 -2.44 32.18
C GLU A 742 29.49 -2.35 33.71
#